data_AF-A0A1D2R9N5-F1
#
_entry.id   AF-A0A1D2R9N5-F1
#
_cell.length_a   1.000
_cell.length_b   1.000
_cell.length_c   1.000
_cell.angle_alpha   90.00
_cell.angle_beta   90.00
_cell.angle_gamma   90.00
#
_symmetry.space_group_name_H-M   'P 1'
#
loop_
_entity.id
_entity.type
_entity.pdbx_description
1 polymer ?
#
loop_
_entity_poly.entity_id
_entity_poly.type
_entity_poly.pdbx_seq_one_letter_code
_entity_poly.pdbx_strand_id
1 'polypeptide(L)'
;MERAWETSTILEDFDSPKLINAKVCERCGNHYGIDKEICLCGNKLKEYNIVKGTVCPSCGRRSQPGTQPIAYPELSSFLVARTLTDFIYEELPLDYRKMLMFVDSRQHAERFTNTLEKDTHFRFNARRAIVNIIRAGETSFDNLYRNLKGLLISEYGGESELINDRSVLQVLADEITDGTHRSLERGVGIFEVDYKGLSEEELEEIIPKIATDKFRIELKYIYEISQGNTSKFLREVLTVLADDIRLRSAVKIEINGESNQLPITPRYSCCILAVDEKVESSYFKNIFGKRTKTYQLIKQIFMKYYPEIENTDIEIKEIVLSLLRILQYLDIIKLSTERDRNANRSLSVYFINEKKLIFRIPQRVWRCNKCFRFYAYNYLENKCLVPKCNGGLKECPTLNDEAQFKQSRNLYGNTYIKDPTRMIVEVDHGGVSHARRLKIESGFKAYPPEINIIISTPTLEVGIDIGDLEVVGLIRTPPTTSNYIQRTGRAGRKRRIAFCPTFAYDDPIDNYYFRYPIKLINGEIRPPPLNPSNFVLMERHIASIIFEYLLVESNLEMPSKMGELVDEGFDRRMIEFLWKTSVKGIIAQRVKNRFESISETDARFQNSVKSIDQGIEKYKQKIEKLEADSNKITKLFTQHLGRYTRKALIKQLDRIGGKIDSLKGKDVVQYFMESLVLPRYAFPGEFVEIFEKVLYKKPTRYRHQYGIWLNPLEPRESRMAIQEYVPGKHIRSGKILYLVEGISFEEKDKEDLFLCIICGWAQIGGIECDKCPKCQSKISTKTGIKPMSAILFKAKDINRNEIAIPRSYICAGEPSEKPIPTSYGKIEKYDEIDIITTVSKLRIHHPNGQQEDNEITICEECGSVYGGREPNHHKLDMGGNCNGDPIPDVALFNEFLTQGIIINLDKKILEDIGATDPTEREKLLITFKNALISASRIVVNCEDDELNGEILNDAFSLLLFDNVAGGAGYTREIYNELDDVIKRAMDIVYSCDCDIGCPECIYSSRRRYDAERIDKRVLKKLFDHWNQKEEDITLENEFMVNAIVIHSPSGDEKVPKLVRKFIEDSKNEIFGTSLYISDEPLFWSSGDEKSWATILSNKAKEDIDVDFVVRSPKSKSEESGVEKIISSGGNIKISSKVCEELEKFGISTSLGWNKVHTKLLAIDSNGKHPIGIITTANLSSDMFDNEETLIWFNERDAVKKLREIIQEILSKSNDVIS
;
A
#
# COMPACT_ATOMS: atom_id res chain seq x y z
N MET A 1 -27.90 10.44 -7.11
CA MET A 1 -27.23 9.37 -6.34
C MET A 1 -28.09 8.14 -6.21
N GLU A 2 -29.40 8.22 -5.91
CA GLU A 2 -30.30 7.04 -5.91
C GLU A 2 -30.14 6.17 -7.16
N ARG A 3 -30.24 6.70 -8.39
CA ARG A 3 -29.96 5.92 -9.62
C ARG A 3 -28.59 5.26 -9.69
N ALA A 4 -27.57 5.87 -9.10
CA ALA A 4 -26.21 5.31 -9.06
C ALA A 4 -26.07 4.24 -7.96
N TRP A 5 -26.86 4.38 -6.87
CA TRP A 5 -27.04 3.37 -5.84
C TRP A 5 -27.83 2.20 -6.41
N GLU A 6 -28.96 2.42 -7.08
CA GLU A 6 -29.69 1.43 -7.90
C GLU A 6 -28.76 0.77 -8.94
N THR A 7 -27.68 1.43 -9.39
CA THR A 7 -26.67 0.82 -10.28
C THR A 7 -25.68 -0.11 -9.56
N SER A 8 -25.40 0.11 -8.28
CA SER A 8 -24.60 -0.81 -7.43
C SER A 8 -25.46 -1.86 -6.73
N THR A 9 -26.75 -1.57 -6.48
CA THR A 9 -27.79 -2.47 -5.96
C THR A 9 -28.73 -2.99 -7.06
N ILE A 10 -28.28 -3.09 -8.32
CA ILE A 10 -28.99 -3.86 -9.39
C ILE A 10 -29.28 -5.30 -8.91
N LEU A 11 -28.56 -5.78 -7.89
CA LEU A 11 -28.78 -7.05 -7.21
C LEU A 11 -30.12 -7.20 -6.47
N GLU A 12 -30.80 -6.10 -6.12
CA GLU A 12 -32.07 -6.12 -5.37
C GLU A 12 -33.31 -6.14 -6.28
N ASP A 13 -33.22 -5.56 -7.48
CA ASP A 13 -34.31 -5.51 -8.48
C ASP A 13 -34.41 -6.80 -9.33
N PHE A 14 -33.55 -7.79 -9.07
CA PHE A 14 -33.74 -9.12 -9.65
C PHE A 14 -34.91 -9.84 -8.97
N ASP A 15 -35.93 -10.17 -9.74
CA ASP A 15 -36.92 -11.22 -9.46
C ASP A 15 -36.23 -12.60 -9.25
N SER A 16 -35.63 -12.76 -8.08
CA SER A 16 -35.10 -13.99 -7.46
C SER A 16 -34.41 -15.01 -8.39
N PRO A 17 -33.09 -14.87 -8.68
CA PRO A 17 -32.25 -16.07 -8.63
C PRO A 17 -32.41 -16.68 -7.24
N LYS A 18 -32.57 -18.01 -7.11
CA LYS A 18 -32.81 -18.65 -5.80
C LYS A 18 -31.74 -18.25 -4.78
N LEU A 19 -32.07 -17.29 -3.91
CA LEU A 19 -31.23 -16.88 -2.80
C LEU A 19 -31.19 -18.04 -1.79
N ILE A 20 -29.98 -18.39 -1.35
CA ILE A 20 -29.79 -19.33 -0.25
C ILE A 20 -29.26 -18.52 0.93
N ASN A 21 -29.96 -18.56 2.06
CA ASN A 21 -29.45 -18.02 3.31
C ASN A 21 -28.26 -18.88 3.75
N ALA A 22 -27.12 -18.27 3.97
CA ALA A 22 -25.94 -18.92 4.53
C ALA A 22 -25.30 -18.02 5.59
N LYS A 23 -24.67 -18.64 6.59
CA LYS A 23 -23.99 -17.92 7.67
C LYS A 23 -22.49 -17.83 7.37
N VAL A 24 -21.97 -16.61 7.29
CA VAL A 24 -20.61 -16.30 6.82
C VAL A 24 -19.81 -15.61 7.92
N CYS A 25 -18.53 -15.95 8.01
CA CYS A 25 -17.58 -15.29 8.90
C CYS A 25 -16.96 -14.06 8.24
N GLU A 26 -17.32 -12.85 8.71
CA GLU A 26 -16.71 -11.59 8.25
C GLU A 26 -15.19 -11.51 8.49
N ARG A 27 -14.62 -12.37 9.34
CA ARG A 27 -13.17 -12.38 9.65
C ARG A 27 -12.34 -13.33 8.77
N CYS A 28 -12.94 -14.38 8.20
CA CYS A 28 -12.17 -15.40 7.45
C CYS A 28 -12.86 -15.97 6.21
N GLY A 29 -13.99 -15.40 5.77
CA GLY A 29 -14.69 -15.77 4.52
C GLY A 29 -15.36 -17.15 4.51
N ASN A 30 -15.15 -17.98 5.54
CA ASN A 30 -15.79 -19.30 5.64
C ASN A 30 -17.31 -19.14 5.75
N HIS A 31 -18.02 -19.94 4.95
CA HIS A 31 -19.47 -20.03 4.93
C HIS A 31 -19.93 -21.36 5.51
N TYR A 32 -21.08 -21.35 6.17
CA TYR A 32 -21.70 -22.50 6.80
C TYR A 32 -23.21 -22.52 6.49
N GLY A 33 -23.85 -23.66 6.73
CA GLY A 33 -25.31 -23.74 6.78
C GLY A 33 -25.89 -22.85 7.87
N ILE A 34 -27.19 -22.58 7.78
CA ILE A 34 -27.94 -21.66 8.67
C ILE A 34 -27.83 -22.07 10.15
N ASP A 35 -27.64 -23.38 10.40
CA ASP A 35 -27.60 -24.00 11.72
C ASP A 35 -26.35 -23.64 12.56
N LYS A 36 -25.34 -22.97 11.98
CA LYS A 36 -24.08 -22.66 12.67
C LYS A 36 -23.98 -21.17 13.04
N GLU A 37 -23.88 -20.89 14.33
CA GLU A 37 -23.78 -19.53 14.90
C GLU A 37 -22.35 -18.94 14.90
N ILE A 38 -21.34 -19.81 15.07
CA ILE A 38 -19.95 -19.41 15.36
C ILE A 38 -18.99 -20.10 14.39
N CYS A 39 -18.05 -19.32 13.84
CA CYS A 39 -16.98 -19.81 12.96
C CYS A 39 -15.93 -20.62 13.73
N LEU A 40 -15.18 -21.48 13.03
CA LEU A 40 -14.01 -22.16 13.60
C LEU A 40 -12.91 -21.19 14.07
N CYS A 41 -12.92 -19.92 13.65
CA CYS A 41 -12.02 -18.86 14.16
C CYS A 41 -12.61 -18.05 15.33
N GLY A 42 -13.68 -18.54 15.97
CA GLY A 42 -14.33 -17.94 17.15
C GLY A 42 -15.24 -16.74 16.86
N ASN A 43 -15.27 -16.21 15.64
CA ASN A 43 -16.11 -15.06 15.32
C ASN A 43 -17.57 -15.45 15.02
N LYS A 44 -18.54 -14.58 15.38
CA LYS A 44 -19.95 -14.79 15.03
C LYS A 44 -20.15 -14.77 13.52
N LEU A 45 -21.11 -15.58 13.06
CA LEU A 45 -21.48 -15.67 11.66
C LEU A 45 -22.70 -14.78 11.37
N LYS A 46 -22.63 -13.95 10.32
CA LYS A 46 -23.78 -13.17 9.84
C LYS A 46 -24.50 -13.92 8.73
N GLU A 47 -25.82 -13.74 8.64
CA GLU A 47 -26.61 -14.27 7.53
C GLU A 47 -26.45 -13.39 6.29
N TYR A 48 -26.23 -14.03 5.14
CA TYR A 48 -26.20 -13.39 3.82
C TYR A 48 -27.04 -14.17 2.82
N ASN A 49 -27.60 -13.44 1.87
CA ASN A 49 -28.38 -13.97 0.75
C ASN A 49 -27.46 -14.27 -0.44
N ILE A 50 -27.24 -15.55 -0.76
CA ILE A 50 -26.29 -15.97 -1.81
C ILE A 50 -26.98 -16.27 -3.14
N VAL A 51 -26.48 -15.69 -4.24
CA VAL A 51 -26.99 -15.91 -5.62
C VAL A 51 -26.54 -17.25 -6.20
N LYS A 52 -27.50 -18.08 -6.63
CA LYS A 52 -27.26 -19.41 -7.20
C LYS A 52 -27.12 -19.39 -8.74
N GLY A 53 -25.89 -19.24 -9.25
CA GLY A 53 -25.59 -19.19 -10.69
C GLY A 53 -25.00 -20.48 -11.32
N THR A 54 -24.61 -20.40 -12.60
CA THR A 54 -23.65 -21.32 -13.26
C THR A 54 -22.58 -20.56 -14.07
N VAL A 55 -22.64 -19.24 -14.06
CA VAL A 55 -21.77 -18.28 -14.74
C VAL A 55 -21.55 -17.13 -13.77
N CYS A 56 -20.31 -16.69 -13.58
CA CYS A 56 -20.02 -15.50 -12.77
C CYS A 56 -20.53 -14.23 -13.49
N PRO A 57 -21.40 -13.40 -12.86
CA PRO A 57 -21.92 -12.18 -13.48
C PRO A 57 -20.84 -11.15 -13.86
N SER A 58 -19.74 -11.10 -13.11
CA SER A 58 -18.65 -10.13 -13.30
C SER A 58 -17.68 -10.52 -14.41
N CYS A 59 -17.27 -11.81 -14.50
CA CYS A 59 -16.21 -12.25 -15.41
C CYS A 59 -16.64 -13.28 -16.48
N GLY A 60 -17.91 -13.69 -16.51
CA GLY A 60 -18.47 -14.59 -17.53
C GLY A 60 -17.95 -16.05 -17.48
N ARG A 61 -17.08 -16.41 -16.53
CA ARG A 61 -16.58 -17.79 -16.38
C ARG A 61 -17.69 -18.71 -15.86
N ARG A 62 -17.81 -19.90 -16.46
CA ARG A 62 -18.69 -20.98 -15.96
C ARG A 62 -18.07 -21.68 -14.76
N SER A 63 -18.87 -22.05 -13.78
CA SER A 63 -18.48 -23.02 -12.76
C SER A 63 -18.43 -24.43 -13.36
N GLN A 64 -17.67 -25.33 -12.73
CA GLN A 64 -17.58 -26.72 -13.19
C GLN A 64 -18.90 -27.47 -12.93
N PRO A 65 -19.22 -28.55 -13.66
CA PRO A 65 -20.40 -29.36 -13.38
C PRO A 65 -20.37 -29.91 -11.95
N GLY A 66 -21.30 -29.45 -11.10
CA GLY A 66 -21.35 -29.81 -9.68
C GLY A 66 -20.91 -28.70 -8.72
N THR A 67 -20.21 -27.66 -9.18
CA THR A 67 -19.89 -26.48 -8.34
C THR A 67 -20.85 -25.33 -8.61
N GLN A 68 -21.37 -24.75 -7.52
CA GLN A 68 -22.17 -23.53 -7.56
C GLN A 68 -21.21 -22.33 -7.41
N PRO A 69 -21.26 -21.32 -8.29
CA PRO A 69 -20.53 -20.08 -8.08
C PRO A 69 -21.26 -19.27 -7.01
N ILE A 70 -20.77 -19.36 -5.78
CA ILE A 70 -21.03 -18.36 -4.74
C ILE A 70 -20.24 -17.13 -5.16
N ALA A 71 -20.90 -16.16 -5.78
CA ALA A 71 -20.30 -14.89 -6.12
C ALA A 71 -20.67 -13.86 -5.05
N TYR A 72 -19.70 -13.48 -4.23
CA TYR A 72 -19.70 -12.11 -3.73
C TYR A 72 -19.48 -11.20 -4.94
N PRO A 73 -20.37 -10.23 -5.20
CA PRO A 73 -20.13 -9.19 -6.19
C PRO A 73 -19.19 -8.14 -5.57
N GLU A 74 -17.97 -8.56 -5.23
CA GLU A 74 -16.87 -7.64 -4.96
C GLU A 74 -16.48 -6.95 -6.28
N LEU A 75 -17.21 -5.87 -6.58
CA LEU A 75 -16.75 -4.87 -7.52
C LEU A 75 -15.52 -4.22 -6.88
N SER A 76 -14.35 -4.37 -7.50
CA SER A 76 -13.14 -3.70 -7.01
C SER A 76 -13.40 -2.19 -6.94
N SER A 77 -12.89 -1.51 -5.91
CA SER A 77 -13.13 -0.08 -5.68
C SER A 77 -12.78 0.78 -6.91
N PHE A 78 -11.79 0.34 -7.68
CA PHE A 78 -11.41 0.90 -8.98
C PHE A 78 -12.52 0.83 -10.04
N LEU A 79 -13.24 -0.29 -10.14
CA LEU A 79 -14.36 -0.47 -11.07
C LEU A 79 -15.59 0.34 -10.65
N VAL A 80 -15.82 0.49 -9.34
CA VAL A 80 -16.87 1.36 -8.79
C VAL A 80 -16.56 2.83 -9.11
N ALA A 81 -15.37 3.31 -8.74
CA ALA A 81 -14.93 4.67 -9.01
C ALA A 81 -15.00 5.04 -10.49
N ARG A 82 -14.57 4.14 -11.38
CA ARG A 82 -14.70 4.30 -12.84
C ARG A 82 -16.17 4.46 -13.26
N THR A 83 -17.03 3.52 -12.88
CA THR A 83 -18.44 3.49 -13.33
C THR A 83 -19.22 4.72 -12.84
N LEU A 84 -18.92 5.19 -11.62
CA LEU A 84 -19.47 6.45 -11.11
C LEU A 84 -18.92 7.67 -11.84
N THR A 85 -17.63 7.66 -12.22
CA THR A 85 -17.03 8.73 -13.04
C THR A 85 -17.71 8.85 -14.40
N ASP A 86 -17.90 7.73 -15.10
CA ASP A 86 -18.60 7.67 -16.40
C ASP A 86 -20.01 8.28 -16.26
N PHE A 87 -20.76 7.88 -15.23
CA PHE A 87 -22.12 8.39 -14.95
C PHE A 87 -22.15 9.89 -14.62
N ILE A 88 -21.25 10.37 -13.75
CA ILE A 88 -21.17 11.80 -13.39
C ILE A 88 -20.83 12.64 -14.63
N TYR A 89 -19.93 12.14 -15.48
CA TYR A 89 -19.52 12.81 -16.71
C TYR A 89 -20.67 12.95 -17.72
N GLU A 90 -21.47 11.90 -17.91
CA GLU A 90 -22.63 11.93 -18.81
C GLU A 90 -23.69 12.96 -18.41
N GLU A 91 -23.97 13.09 -17.11
CA GLU A 91 -25.01 13.98 -16.58
C GLU A 91 -24.55 15.46 -16.51
N LEU A 92 -23.27 15.77 -16.76
CA LEU A 92 -22.79 17.15 -16.86
C LEU A 92 -23.29 17.84 -18.16
N PRO A 93 -23.63 19.15 -18.12
CA PRO A 93 -24.02 19.91 -19.31
C PRO A 93 -22.91 19.94 -20.36
N LEU A 94 -23.25 19.77 -21.64
CA LEU A 94 -22.31 19.71 -22.78
C LEU A 94 -21.25 20.82 -22.76
N ASP A 95 -21.67 22.07 -22.55
CA ASP A 95 -20.81 23.26 -22.53
C ASP A 95 -19.82 23.32 -21.34
N TYR A 96 -20.05 22.51 -20.30
CA TYR A 96 -19.34 22.53 -19.02
C TYR A 96 -18.79 21.15 -18.61
N ARG A 97 -18.69 20.20 -19.55
CA ARG A 97 -18.14 18.85 -19.32
C ARG A 97 -16.63 18.86 -19.06
N LYS A 98 -16.27 19.30 -17.85
CA LYS A 98 -14.92 19.32 -17.30
C LYS A 98 -14.90 18.71 -15.90
N MET A 99 -14.06 17.71 -15.69
CA MET A 99 -13.83 17.08 -14.39
C MET A 99 -12.33 17.08 -14.08
N LEU A 100 -11.97 17.45 -12.85
CA LEU A 100 -10.63 17.19 -12.31
C LEU A 100 -10.71 16.00 -11.36
N MET A 101 -9.76 15.07 -11.43
CA MET A 101 -9.74 13.88 -10.58
C MET A 101 -8.39 13.69 -9.92
N PHE A 102 -8.33 13.70 -8.60
CA PHE A 102 -7.09 13.49 -7.86
C PHE A 102 -6.84 12.01 -7.55
N VAL A 103 -5.60 11.56 -7.77
CA VAL A 103 -5.11 10.21 -7.48
C VAL A 103 -3.70 10.29 -6.89
N ASP A 104 -3.47 9.76 -5.70
CA ASP A 104 -2.18 9.93 -4.99
C ASP A 104 -0.99 9.11 -5.58
N SER A 105 -1.15 8.43 -6.71
CA SER A 105 -0.10 7.61 -7.34
C SER A 105 -0.08 7.76 -8.86
N ARG A 106 1.12 8.02 -9.42
CA ARG A 106 1.35 8.20 -10.87
C ARG A 106 0.90 6.97 -11.68
N GLN A 107 1.33 5.78 -11.26
CA GLN A 107 0.97 4.52 -11.91
C GLN A 107 -0.54 4.22 -11.83
N HIS A 108 -1.20 4.70 -10.76
CA HIS A 108 -2.65 4.58 -10.62
C HIS A 108 -3.40 5.60 -11.49
N ALA A 109 -2.91 6.84 -11.57
CA ALA A 109 -3.43 7.90 -12.44
C ALA A 109 -3.36 7.50 -13.92
N GLU A 110 -2.21 7.02 -14.38
CA GLU A 110 -1.99 6.47 -15.73
C GLU A 110 -2.91 5.28 -16.04
N ARG A 111 -3.05 4.34 -15.08
CA ARG A 111 -3.97 3.20 -15.21
C ARG A 111 -5.42 3.65 -15.31
N PHE A 112 -5.84 4.63 -14.50
CA PHE A 112 -7.22 5.12 -14.47
C PHE A 112 -7.56 5.89 -15.75
N THR A 113 -6.65 6.76 -16.21
CA THR A 113 -6.70 7.48 -17.50
C THR A 113 -6.96 6.51 -18.66
N ASN A 114 -6.08 5.51 -18.79
CA ASN A 114 -6.20 4.49 -19.83
C ASN A 114 -7.48 3.63 -19.71
N THR A 115 -8.03 3.46 -18.50
CA THR A 115 -9.24 2.66 -18.28
C THR A 115 -10.52 3.41 -18.67
N LEU A 116 -10.63 4.69 -18.32
CA LEU A 116 -11.76 5.54 -18.72
C LEU A 116 -11.76 5.70 -20.24
N GLU A 117 -10.63 6.13 -20.82
CA GLU A 117 -10.53 6.46 -22.23
C GLU A 117 -10.67 5.22 -23.15
N LYS A 118 -9.91 4.13 -22.90
CA LYS A 118 -9.74 3.05 -23.89
C LYS A 118 -10.73 1.88 -23.79
N ASP A 119 -11.06 1.40 -22.60
CA ASP A 119 -11.66 0.06 -22.44
C ASP A 119 -13.18 0.05 -22.19
N THR A 120 -13.80 1.16 -21.79
CA THR A 120 -15.26 1.18 -21.59
C THR A 120 -15.94 2.37 -22.27
N HIS A 121 -15.44 3.60 -22.13
CA HIS A 121 -16.08 4.73 -22.79
C HIS A 121 -16.03 4.64 -24.32
N PHE A 122 -14.85 4.33 -24.88
CA PHE A 122 -14.71 4.07 -26.32
C PHE A 122 -15.60 2.92 -26.81
N ARG A 123 -15.63 1.78 -26.11
CA ARG A 123 -16.53 0.65 -26.46
C ARG A 123 -18.01 1.06 -26.38
N PHE A 124 -18.37 1.90 -25.41
CA PHE A 124 -19.73 2.39 -25.22
C PHE A 124 -20.15 3.33 -26.37
N ASN A 125 -19.32 4.33 -26.68
CA ASN A 125 -19.51 5.22 -27.82
C ASN A 125 -19.59 4.44 -29.14
N ALA A 126 -18.70 3.47 -29.35
CA ALA A 126 -18.72 2.63 -30.55
C ALA A 126 -20.01 1.77 -30.64
N ARG A 127 -20.54 1.26 -29.52
CA ARG A 127 -21.85 0.58 -29.49
C ARG A 127 -23.01 1.52 -29.82
N ARG A 128 -23.05 2.75 -29.26
CA ARG A 128 -24.04 3.76 -29.67
C ARG A 128 -23.93 4.06 -31.16
N ALA A 129 -22.72 4.28 -31.66
CA ALA A 129 -22.46 4.55 -33.07
C ALA A 129 -22.99 3.41 -33.96
N ILE A 130 -22.75 2.15 -33.61
CA ILE A 130 -23.31 0.97 -34.29
C ILE A 130 -24.85 1.02 -34.29
N VAL A 131 -25.50 1.28 -33.14
CA VAL A 131 -26.97 1.42 -33.07
C VAL A 131 -27.47 2.52 -34.00
N ASN A 132 -26.86 3.71 -33.96
CA ASN A 132 -27.27 4.85 -34.79
C ASN A 132 -27.08 4.59 -36.29
N ILE A 133 -26.01 3.92 -36.69
CA ILE A 133 -25.75 3.54 -38.09
C ILE A 133 -26.79 2.51 -38.58
N ILE A 134 -27.16 1.53 -37.76
CA ILE A 134 -28.18 0.54 -38.11
C ILE A 134 -29.59 1.17 -38.09
N ARG A 135 -29.88 2.11 -37.17
CA ARG A 135 -31.12 2.94 -37.19
C ARG A 135 -31.25 3.74 -38.49
N ALA A 136 -30.15 4.22 -39.05
CA ALA A 136 -30.12 4.92 -40.33
C ALA A 136 -30.34 4.00 -41.56
N GLY A 137 -30.59 2.70 -41.36
CA GLY A 137 -30.91 1.74 -42.41
C GLY A 137 -29.71 0.95 -42.95
N GLU A 138 -28.53 1.09 -42.36
CA GLU A 138 -27.36 0.32 -42.82
C GLU A 138 -27.39 -1.11 -42.29
N THR A 139 -27.22 -2.08 -43.20
CA THR A 139 -27.37 -3.52 -42.91
C THR A 139 -26.13 -4.34 -43.26
N SER A 140 -25.14 -3.78 -43.95
CA SER A 140 -23.97 -4.49 -44.46
C SER A 140 -22.70 -4.24 -43.64
N PHE A 141 -21.82 -5.25 -43.55
CA PHE A 141 -20.57 -5.14 -42.77
C PHE A 141 -19.63 -4.03 -43.29
N ASP A 142 -19.39 -3.96 -44.60
CA ASP A 142 -18.40 -3.05 -45.19
C ASP A 142 -18.79 -1.57 -45.03
N ASN A 143 -20.09 -1.25 -45.08
CA ASN A 143 -20.59 0.10 -44.82
C ASN A 143 -20.66 0.38 -43.32
N LEU A 144 -21.11 -0.58 -42.49
CA LEU A 144 -21.12 -0.43 -41.02
C LEU A 144 -19.71 -0.10 -40.50
N TYR A 145 -18.68 -0.80 -41.00
CA TYR A 145 -17.28 -0.52 -40.69
C TYR A 145 -16.84 0.89 -41.11
N ARG A 146 -17.09 1.28 -42.38
CA ARG A 146 -16.70 2.60 -42.90
C ARG A 146 -17.41 3.75 -42.18
N ASN A 147 -18.72 3.62 -41.97
CA ASN A 147 -19.52 4.61 -41.27
C ASN A 147 -19.13 4.71 -39.79
N LEU A 148 -18.84 3.58 -39.13
CA LEU A 148 -18.36 3.57 -37.74
C LEU A 148 -17.00 4.25 -37.61
N LYS A 149 -16.03 3.93 -38.48
CA LYS A 149 -14.71 4.59 -38.47
C LYS A 149 -14.87 6.10 -38.71
N GLY A 150 -15.65 6.51 -39.71
CA GLY A 150 -15.88 7.93 -40.02
C GLY A 150 -16.55 8.70 -38.88
N LEU A 151 -17.59 8.11 -38.26
CA LEU A 151 -18.30 8.73 -37.15
C LEU A 151 -17.42 8.84 -35.88
N LEU A 152 -16.63 7.81 -35.57
CA LEU A 152 -15.67 7.87 -34.47
C LEU A 152 -14.57 8.93 -34.70
N ILE A 153 -14.02 9.04 -35.92
CA ILE A 153 -13.07 10.11 -36.27
C ILE A 153 -13.69 11.49 -36.04
N SER A 154 -14.96 11.68 -36.45
CA SER A 154 -15.68 12.93 -36.24
C SER A 154 -15.94 13.23 -34.76
N GLU A 155 -16.41 12.26 -33.99
CA GLU A 155 -16.69 12.41 -32.55
C GLU A 155 -15.42 12.71 -31.71
N TYR A 156 -14.28 12.14 -32.09
CA TYR A 156 -13.01 12.30 -31.36
C TYR A 156 -12.09 13.37 -31.95
N GLY A 157 -12.43 13.97 -33.09
CA GLY A 157 -11.70 15.08 -33.70
C GLY A 157 -10.43 14.68 -34.47
N GLY A 158 -10.34 13.44 -34.96
CA GLY A 158 -9.20 12.94 -35.75
C GLY A 158 -8.95 11.43 -35.61
N GLU A 159 -8.02 10.90 -36.40
CA GLU A 159 -7.45 9.56 -36.16
C GLU A 159 -6.55 9.58 -34.91
N SER A 160 -6.47 8.44 -34.21
CA SER A 160 -5.72 8.29 -32.96
C SER A 160 -5.30 6.84 -32.74
N GLU A 161 -4.47 6.55 -31.71
CA GLU A 161 -4.21 5.15 -31.31
C GLU A 161 -5.49 4.36 -30.98
N LEU A 162 -6.58 5.04 -30.61
CA LEU A 162 -7.89 4.43 -30.36
C LEU A 162 -8.68 4.16 -31.64
N ILE A 163 -8.56 5.04 -32.63
CA ILE A 163 -9.34 4.99 -33.87
C ILE A 163 -8.42 4.65 -35.03
N ASN A 164 -8.02 3.39 -35.05
CA ASN A 164 -7.36 2.74 -36.19
C ASN A 164 -8.17 1.51 -36.61
N ASP A 165 -7.91 1.03 -37.82
CA ASP A 165 -8.64 -0.06 -38.46
C ASP A 165 -8.74 -1.31 -37.56
N ARG A 166 -7.63 -1.67 -36.89
CA ARG A 166 -7.56 -2.80 -35.97
C ARG A 166 -8.47 -2.63 -34.75
N SER A 167 -8.49 -1.44 -34.13
CA SER A 167 -9.30 -1.17 -32.93
C SER A 167 -10.79 -1.15 -33.26
N VAL A 168 -11.19 -0.51 -34.37
CA VAL A 168 -12.58 -0.47 -34.85
C VAL A 168 -13.06 -1.87 -35.24
N LEU A 169 -12.22 -2.64 -35.95
CA LEU A 169 -12.49 -4.04 -36.26
C LEU A 169 -12.65 -4.90 -35.01
N GLN A 170 -11.78 -4.75 -34.01
CA GLN A 170 -11.85 -5.55 -32.79
C GLN A 170 -13.16 -5.29 -32.04
N VAL A 171 -13.63 -4.04 -31.97
CA VAL A 171 -14.93 -3.73 -31.35
C VAL A 171 -16.07 -4.37 -32.15
N LEU A 172 -16.12 -4.20 -33.48
CA LEU A 172 -17.14 -4.84 -34.30
C LEU A 172 -17.13 -6.36 -34.15
N ALA A 173 -15.96 -6.98 -34.16
CA ALA A 173 -15.81 -8.42 -33.98
C ALA A 173 -16.21 -8.91 -32.58
N ASP A 174 -15.91 -8.15 -31.52
CA ASP A 174 -16.38 -8.46 -30.16
C ASP A 174 -17.93 -8.43 -30.12
N GLU A 175 -18.58 -7.42 -30.71
CA GLU A 175 -20.06 -7.35 -30.74
C GLU A 175 -20.72 -8.39 -31.66
N ILE A 176 -20.03 -8.79 -32.74
CA ILE A 176 -20.48 -9.85 -33.67
C ILE A 176 -20.29 -11.24 -33.06
N THR A 177 -19.23 -11.48 -32.28
CA THR A 177 -18.85 -12.84 -31.86
C THR A 177 -19.08 -13.16 -30.38
N ASP A 178 -19.17 -12.19 -29.47
CA ASP A 178 -19.27 -12.50 -28.04
C ASP A 178 -20.70 -12.87 -27.61
N GLY A 179 -20.96 -14.17 -27.54
CA GLY A 179 -22.22 -14.75 -27.05
C GLY A 179 -22.45 -14.64 -25.53
N THR A 180 -21.52 -14.05 -24.77
CA THR A 180 -21.68 -13.73 -23.35
C THR A 180 -22.15 -12.29 -23.15
N HIS A 181 -21.66 -11.32 -23.94
CA HIS A 181 -22.16 -9.95 -23.90
C HIS A 181 -23.63 -9.85 -24.31
N ARG A 182 -24.09 -10.65 -25.29
CA ARG A 182 -25.52 -10.77 -25.65
C ARG A 182 -26.39 -11.49 -24.61
N SER A 183 -25.80 -12.08 -23.56
CA SER A 183 -26.56 -12.67 -22.44
C SER A 183 -26.68 -11.75 -21.22
N LEU A 184 -26.17 -10.52 -21.31
CA LEU A 184 -26.29 -9.46 -20.31
C LEU A 184 -27.21 -8.35 -20.84
N GLU A 185 -27.75 -7.52 -19.95
CA GLU A 185 -28.56 -6.34 -20.30
C GLU A 185 -27.84 -5.38 -21.27
N ARG A 186 -26.51 -5.36 -21.20
CA ARG A 186 -25.58 -4.65 -22.11
C ARG A 186 -25.71 -5.02 -23.58
N GLY A 187 -26.36 -6.13 -23.93
CA GLY A 187 -26.56 -6.55 -25.33
C GLY A 187 -28.02 -6.43 -25.80
N VAL A 188 -28.92 -5.97 -24.95
CA VAL A 188 -30.36 -5.94 -25.25
C VAL A 188 -30.64 -4.85 -26.27
N GLY A 189 -31.11 -5.26 -27.44
CA GLY A 189 -31.58 -4.38 -28.50
C GLY A 189 -30.52 -3.71 -29.37
N ILE A 190 -29.21 -3.87 -29.11
CA ILE A 190 -28.16 -3.20 -29.91
C ILE A 190 -28.27 -3.59 -31.40
N PHE A 191 -28.11 -4.88 -31.72
CA PHE A 191 -28.43 -5.42 -33.04
C PHE A 191 -28.60 -6.95 -33.06
N GLU A 192 -29.49 -7.37 -33.95
CA GLU A 192 -29.68 -8.71 -34.47
C GLU A 192 -28.66 -8.98 -35.58
N VAL A 193 -28.28 -10.24 -35.77
CA VAL A 193 -27.42 -10.68 -36.89
C VAL A 193 -28.14 -11.79 -37.62
N ASP A 194 -28.55 -11.50 -38.84
CA ASP A 194 -29.19 -12.41 -39.79
C ASP A 194 -28.19 -12.73 -40.93
N TYR A 195 -28.54 -13.67 -41.82
CA TYR A 195 -27.64 -14.19 -42.85
C TYR A 195 -28.27 -14.15 -44.23
N LYS A 196 -27.60 -13.48 -45.18
CA LYS A 196 -28.02 -13.44 -46.59
C LYS A 196 -27.97 -14.84 -47.21
N GLY A 197 -29.09 -15.31 -47.76
CA GLY A 197 -29.26 -16.68 -48.27
C GLY A 197 -29.99 -17.64 -47.33
N LEU A 198 -30.46 -17.20 -46.14
CA LEU A 198 -31.27 -18.00 -45.21
C LEU A 198 -32.72 -17.52 -45.05
N SER A 199 -33.19 -16.57 -45.86
CA SER A 199 -34.63 -16.26 -45.87
C SER A 199 -35.44 -17.46 -46.42
N GLU A 200 -36.71 -17.57 -46.03
CA GLU A 200 -37.58 -18.67 -46.51
C GLU A 200 -37.71 -18.64 -48.04
N GLU A 201 -37.88 -17.45 -48.62
CA GLU A 201 -37.92 -17.20 -50.07
C GLU A 201 -36.62 -17.65 -50.79
N GLU A 202 -35.44 -17.21 -50.31
CA GLU A 202 -34.15 -17.63 -50.89
C GLU A 202 -33.94 -19.15 -50.79
N LEU A 203 -34.38 -19.77 -49.68
CA LEU A 203 -34.27 -21.21 -49.50
C LEU A 203 -35.22 -21.98 -50.43
N GLU A 204 -36.44 -21.49 -50.68
CA GLU A 204 -37.41 -22.13 -51.60
C GLU A 204 -36.91 -22.13 -53.05
N GLU A 205 -36.22 -21.07 -53.49
CA GLU A 205 -35.57 -21.05 -54.82
C GLU A 205 -34.35 -21.98 -54.93
N ILE A 206 -33.73 -22.35 -53.81
CA ILE A 206 -32.45 -23.05 -53.76
C ILE A 206 -32.62 -24.54 -53.44
N ILE A 207 -33.58 -24.93 -52.59
CA ILE A 207 -33.88 -26.32 -52.22
C ILE A 207 -33.97 -27.26 -53.45
N PRO A 208 -34.68 -26.93 -54.54
CA PRO A 208 -34.73 -27.78 -55.73
C PRO A 208 -33.37 -27.98 -56.40
N LYS A 209 -32.50 -26.96 -56.39
CA LYS A 209 -31.17 -26.99 -57.01
C LYS A 209 -30.22 -27.88 -56.19
N ILE A 210 -30.23 -27.75 -54.86
CA ILE A 210 -29.40 -28.59 -53.98
C ILE A 210 -29.87 -30.06 -54.02
N ALA A 211 -31.18 -30.32 -54.17
CA ALA A 211 -31.70 -31.69 -54.32
C ALA A 211 -31.20 -32.42 -55.58
N THR A 212 -30.88 -31.68 -56.66
CA THR A 212 -30.39 -32.28 -57.93
C THR A 212 -28.88 -32.52 -57.98
N ASP A 213 -28.07 -31.75 -57.24
CA ASP A 213 -26.62 -31.68 -57.42
C ASP A 213 -25.86 -32.29 -56.24
N LYS A 214 -24.99 -33.28 -56.48
CA LYS A 214 -24.08 -34.02 -55.54
C LYS A 214 -24.54 -34.48 -54.13
N PHE A 215 -25.65 -34.01 -53.55
CA PHE A 215 -26.12 -34.27 -52.18
C PHE A 215 -27.15 -35.42 -52.09
N ARG A 216 -26.98 -36.45 -52.94
CA ARG A 216 -28.03 -37.33 -53.46
C ARG A 216 -28.80 -38.25 -52.48
N ILE A 217 -28.50 -38.25 -51.18
CA ILE A 217 -29.12 -39.17 -50.20
C ILE A 217 -29.71 -38.41 -49.01
N GLU A 218 -28.95 -37.48 -48.42
CA GLU A 218 -29.29 -36.82 -47.15
C GLU A 218 -30.47 -35.82 -47.28
N LEU A 219 -30.52 -35.02 -48.36
CA LEU A 219 -31.58 -34.01 -48.55
C LEU A 219 -32.89 -34.59 -49.07
N LYS A 220 -32.85 -35.72 -49.78
CA LYS A 220 -34.06 -36.40 -50.26
C LYS A 220 -34.91 -36.86 -49.08
N TYR A 221 -34.27 -37.37 -48.02
CA TYR A 221 -34.90 -37.77 -46.76
C TYR A 221 -35.55 -36.56 -46.05
N ILE A 222 -34.84 -35.44 -45.93
CA ILE A 222 -35.38 -34.19 -45.35
C ILE A 222 -36.58 -33.69 -46.18
N TYR A 223 -36.49 -33.71 -47.52
CA TYR A 223 -37.57 -33.28 -48.40
C TYR A 223 -38.82 -34.17 -48.27
N GLU A 224 -38.66 -35.50 -48.33
CA GLU A 224 -39.73 -36.50 -48.19
C GLU A 224 -40.43 -36.44 -46.81
N ILE A 225 -39.68 -36.17 -45.74
CA ILE A 225 -40.22 -36.00 -44.37
C ILE A 225 -40.94 -34.64 -44.20
N SER A 226 -40.48 -33.59 -44.90
CA SER A 226 -40.88 -32.22 -44.58
C SER A 226 -42.28 -31.75 -45.01
N GLN A 227 -42.97 -32.50 -45.89
CA GLN A 227 -44.35 -32.24 -46.36
C GLN A 227 -44.73 -30.76 -46.58
N GLY A 228 -43.82 -29.96 -47.14
CA GLY A 228 -44.06 -28.54 -47.47
C GLY A 228 -43.59 -27.50 -46.45
N ASN A 229 -43.02 -27.89 -45.30
CA ASN A 229 -42.40 -26.97 -44.33
C ASN A 229 -40.85 -26.94 -44.39
N THR A 230 -40.27 -27.39 -45.50
CA THR A 230 -38.81 -27.60 -45.65
C THR A 230 -38.00 -26.31 -45.46
N SER A 231 -38.45 -25.19 -46.04
CA SER A 231 -37.77 -23.89 -46.00
C SER A 231 -37.66 -23.33 -44.60
N LYS A 232 -38.77 -23.34 -43.85
CA LYS A 232 -38.85 -22.90 -42.46
C LYS A 232 -38.01 -23.77 -41.50
N PHE A 233 -38.05 -25.10 -41.67
CA PHE A 233 -37.19 -26.02 -40.90
C PHE A 233 -35.71 -25.77 -41.18
N LEU A 234 -35.32 -25.68 -42.46
CA LEU A 234 -33.93 -25.42 -42.85
C LEU A 234 -33.45 -24.06 -42.35
N ARG A 235 -34.28 -23.01 -42.43
CA ARG A 235 -33.98 -21.68 -41.87
C ARG A 235 -33.67 -21.76 -40.37
N GLU A 236 -34.55 -22.35 -39.56
CA GLU A 236 -34.34 -22.45 -38.11
C GLU A 236 -33.05 -23.21 -37.77
N VAL A 237 -32.76 -24.32 -38.45
CA VAL A 237 -31.57 -25.15 -38.16
C VAL A 237 -30.27 -24.54 -38.70
N LEU A 238 -30.26 -24.02 -39.93
CA LEU A 238 -29.09 -23.39 -40.55
C LEU A 238 -28.70 -22.11 -39.81
N THR A 239 -29.66 -21.29 -39.37
CA THR A 239 -29.38 -20.10 -38.56
C THR A 239 -28.81 -20.47 -37.19
N VAL A 240 -29.33 -21.50 -36.52
CA VAL A 240 -28.76 -21.99 -35.24
C VAL A 240 -27.33 -22.51 -35.40
N LEU A 241 -26.99 -23.15 -36.52
CA LEU A 241 -25.62 -23.58 -36.84
C LEU A 241 -24.71 -22.38 -37.13
N ALA A 242 -25.15 -21.44 -37.97
CA ALA A 242 -24.39 -20.23 -38.29
C ALA A 242 -24.14 -19.35 -37.04
N ASP A 243 -25.12 -19.25 -36.15
CA ASP A 243 -25.00 -18.61 -34.83
C ASP A 243 -23.99 -19.31 -33.93
N ASP A 244 -24.02 -20.64 -33.81
CA ASP A 244 -23.06 -21.35 -32.93
C ASP A 244 -21.62 -21.24 -33.46
N ILE A 245 -21.40 -21.16 -34.77
CA ILE A 245 -20.09 -20.86 -35.38
C ILE A 245 -19.67 -19.42 -35.04
N ARG A 246 -20.54 -18.44 -35.31
CA ARG A 246 -20.28 -17.01 -35.05
C ARG A 246 -19.97 -16.72 -33.58
N LEU A 247 -20.77 -17.29 -32.67
CA LEU A 247 -20.66 -17.09 -31.21
C LEU A 247 -19.48 -17.84 -30.57
N ARG A 248 -18.73 -18.62 -31.35
CA ARG A 248 -17.44 -19.24 -30.99
C ARG A 248 -16.24 -18.45 -31.53
N SER A 249 -16.46 -17.23 -32.02
CA SER A 249 -15.47 -16.35 -32.65
C SER A 249 -14.84 -16.91 -33.94
N ALA A 250 -15.54 -17.82 -34.63
CA ALA A 250 -15.15 -18.32 -35.95
C ALA A 250 -15.70 -17.42 -37.08
N VAL A 251 -15.31 -16.14 -37.07
CA VAL A 251 -15.58 -15.18 -38.14
C VAL A 251 -14.23 -14.70 -38.68
N LYS A 252 -14.04 -14.76 -40.00
CA LYS A 252 -12.84 -14.20 -40.65
C LYS A 252 -13.23 -12.84 -41.24
N ILE A 253 -12.39 -11.82 -41.06
CA ILE A 253 -12.61 -10.48 -41.60
C ILE A 253 -11.36 -10.09 -42.38
N GLU A 254 -11.54 -9.65 -43.63
CA GLU A 254 -10.46 -9.25 -44.53
C GLU A 254 -10.66 -7.79 -44.95
N ILE A 255 -9.63 -6.95 -44.82
CA ILE A 255 -9.64 -5.55 -45.26
C ILE A 255 -8.60 -5.35 -46.36
N ASN A 256 -8.98 -4.63 -47.42
CA ASN A 256 -8.11 -4.16 -48.50
C ASN A 256 -7.20 -5.22 -49.18
N GLY A 257 -7.56 -6.51 -49.09
CA GLY A 257 -6.82 -7.62 -49.70
C GLY A 257 -5.53 -8.02 -48.98
N GLU A 258 -5.10 -7.30 -47.94
CA GLU A 258 -3.97 -7.72 -47.11
C GLU A 258 -4.45 -8.63 -45.97
N SER A 259 -4.04 -9.90 -46.00
CA SER A 259 -4.23 -10.87 -44.92
C SER A 259 -3.28 -10.61 -43.73
N ASN A 260 -3.05 -9.33 -43.37
CA ASN A 260 -2.07 -8.90 -42.39
C ASN A 260 -2.51 -9.23 -40.95
N GLN A 261 -2.30 -10.49 -40.57
CA GLN A 261 -2.27 -11.07 -39.23
C GLN A 261 -3.03 -10.33 -38.11
N LEU A 262 -4.36 -10.34 -38.20
CA LEU A 262 -5.22 -10.15 -37.04
C LEU A 262 -5.89 -11.49 -36.68
N PRO A 263 -5.32 -12.26 -35.73
CA PRO A 263 -6.07 -13.29 -35.04
C PRO A 263 -7.09 -12.58 -34.13
N ILE A 264 -8.29 -12.39 -34.64
CA ILE A 264 -9.42 -11.78 -33.95
C ILE A 264 -9.85 -12.72 -32.81
N THR A 265 -9.55 -12.28 -31.59
CA THR A 265 -9.67 -12.98 -30.29
C THR A 265 -8.61 -14.07 -29.99
N PRO A 266 -8.05 -14.11 -28.76
CA PRO A 266 -7.25 -15.25 -28.27
C PRO A 266 -8.03 -16.55 -28.05
N ARG A 267 -9.31 -16.64 -28.46
CA ARG A 267 -10.26 -17.73 -28.12
C ARG A 267 -10.53 -18.69 -29.28
N TYR A 268 -9.60 -18.82 -30.24
CA TYR A 268 -9.68 -19.74 -31.40
C TYR A 268 -9.85 -21.24 -31.10
N SER A 269 -9.96 -21.65 -29.84
CA SER A 269 -10.06 -23.06 -29.41
C SER A 269 -11.41 -23.73 -29.71
N CYS A 270 -12.28 -23.14 -30.55
CA CYS A 270 -13.67 -23.59 -30.69
C CYS A 270 -14.19 -23.75 -32.12
N CYS A 271 -13.38 -23.52 -33.15
CA CYS A 271 -13.88 -23.53 -34.54
C CYS A 271 -14.26 -24.96 -35.01
N ILE A 272 -15.24 -25.06 -35.92
CA ILE A 272 -15.68 -26.36 -36.45
C ILE A 272 -14.62 -26.90 -37.40
N LEU A 273 -14.08 -28.07 -37.04
CA LEU A 273 -13.12 -28.81 -37.84
C LEU A 273 -13.84 -29.74 -38.81
N ALA A 274 -13.52 -29.63 -40.10
CA ALA A 274 -13.95 -30.58 -41.11
C ALA A 274 -13.23 -31.93 -40.92
N VAL A 275 -13.96 -33.01 -41.20
CA VAL A 275 -13.54 -34.38 -40.93
C VAL A 275 -12.69 -34.89 -42.09
N ASP A 276 -11.39 -35.08 -41.85
CA ASP A 276 -10.58 -36.00 -42.64
C ASP A 276 -10.82 -37.42 -42.09
N GLU A 277 -11.07 -38.40 -42.97
CA GLU A 277 -11.97 -39.55 -42.74
C GLU A 277 -11.55 -40.59 -41.66
N LYS A 278 -10.54 -40.31 -40.83
CA LYS A 278 -9.97 -41.30 -39.89
C LYS A 278 -9.87 -40.89 -38.43
N VAL A 279 -10.08 -39.62 -38.04
CA VAL A 279 -10.02 -39.21 -36.62
C VAL A 279 -11.02 -38.10 -36.27
N GLU A 280 -12.00 -38.40 -35.40
CA GLU A 280 -12.83 -37.37 -34.76
C GLU A 280 -12.02 -36.55 -33.75
N SER A 281 -11.93 -35.24 -33.96
CA SER A 281 -11.29 -34.33 -32.99
C SER A 281 -12.10 -34.23 -31.68
N SER A 282 -11.40 -33.95 -30.57
CA SER A 282 -12.03 -33.62 -29.29
C SER A 282 -12.98 -32.42 -29.38
N TYR A 283 -12.69 -31.47 -30.27
CA TYR A 283 -13.54 -30.31 -30.53
C TYR A 283 -14.83 -30.67 -31.26
N PHE A 284 -14.80 -31.57 -32.26
CA PHE A 284 -16.02 -32.07 -32.91
C PHE A 284 -16.97 -32.71 -31.89
N LYS A 285 -16.42 -33.54 -30.97
CA LYS A 285 -17.17 -34.15 -29.86
C LYS A 285 -17.75 -33.12 -28.87
N ASN A 286 -17.08 -31.98 -28.69
CA ASN A 286 -17.56 -30.87 -27.84
C ASN A 286 -18.65 -29.99 -28.49
N ILE A 287 -18.91 -30.14 -29.79
CA ILE A 287 -19.97 -29.41 -30.52
C ILE A 287 -21.16 -30.33 -30.83
N PHE A 288 -20.90 -31.57 -31.28
CA PHE A 288 -21.94 -32.49 -31.75
C PHE A 288 -22.12 -33.76 -30.90
N GLY A 289 -21.41 -33.90 -29.78
CA GLY A 289 -21.68 -34.95 -28.82
C GLY A 289 -23.10 -34.85 -28.23
N LYS A 290 -23.75 -35.98 -27.94
CA LYS A 290 -25.17 -36.04 -27.51
C LYS A 290 -25.56 -35.13 -26.32
N ARG A 291 -24.60 -34.66 -25.52
CA ARG A 291 -24.78 -33.80 -24.34
C ARG A 291 -24.53 -32.30 -24.61
N THR A 292 -24.19 -31.89 -25.83
CA THR A 292 -23.84 -30.49 -26.16
C THR A 292 -25.08 -29.63 -26.39
N LYS A 293 -24.91 -28.30 -26.33
CA LYS A 293 -26.00 -27.34 -26.51
C LYS A 293 -26.58 -27.38 -27.93
N THR A 294 -25.70 -27.36 -28.93
CA THR A 294 -26.06 -27.29 -30.35
C THR A 294 -26.83 -28.54 -30.78
N TYR A 295 -26.36 -29.73 -30.38
CA TYR A 295 -27.04 -31.01 -30.63
C TYR A 295 -28.45 -31.05 -30.04
N GLN A 296 -28.60 -30.65 -28.77
CA GLN A 296 -29.90 -30.65 -28.09
C GLN A 296 -30.90 -29.66 -28.71
N LEU A 297 -30.43 -28.52 -29.23
CA LEU A 297 -31.27 -27.56 -29.94
C LEU A 297 -31.73 -28.08 -31.30
N ILE A 298 -30.82 -28.64 -32.10
CA ILE A 298 -31.16 -29.25 -33.38
C ILE A 298 -32.17 -30.39 -33.18
N LYS A 299 -31.96 -31.25 -32.17
CA LYS A 299 -32.90 -32.30 -31.78
C LYS A 299 -34.29 -31.76 -31.38
N GLN A 300 -34.35 -30.63 -30.66
CA GLN A 300 -35.62 -29.98 -30.28
C GLN A 300 -36.35 -29.37 -31.48
N ILE A 301 -35.64 -28.74 -32.42
CA ILE A 301 -36.23 -28.22 -33.66
C ILE A 301 -36.72 -29.39 -34.53
N PHE A 302 -35.94 -30.47 -34.62
CA PHE A 302 -36.34 -31.68 -35.34
C PHE A 302 -37.62 -32.29 -34.74
N MET A 303 -37.70 -32.44 -33.41
CA MET A 303 -38.92 -32.93 -32.72
C MET A 303 -40.12 -31.98 -32.81
N LYS A 304 -39.91 -30.67 -33.00
CA LYS A 304 -40.98 -29.67 -33.20
C LYS A 304 -41.68 -29.87 -34.55
N TYR A 305 -40.91 -30.12 -35.60
CA TYR A 305 -41.46 -30.34 -36.95
C TYR A 305 -41.81 -31.81 -37.23
N TYR A 306 -41.11 -32.76 -36.60
CA TYR A 306 -41.22 -34.20 -36.85
C TYR A 306 -41.27 -35.00 -35.53
N PRO A 307 -42.39 -34.95 -34.78
CA PRO A 307 -42.50 -35.60 -33.47
C PRO A 307 -42.52 -37.14 -33.52
N GLU A 308 -42.80 -37.75 -34.69
CA GLU A 308 -43.02 -39.19 -34.84
C GLU A 308 -41.72 -40.02 -35.02
N ILE A 309 -40.55 -39.38 -35.07
CA ILE A 309 -39.25 -40.05 -35.29
C ILE A 309 -38.61 -40.40 -33.94
N GLU A 310 -38.83 -41.63 -33.47
CA GLU A 310 -38.44 -42.07 -32.12
C GLU A 310 -36.92 -42.24 -31.88
N ASN A 311 -36.09 -42.44 -32.93
CA ASN A 311 -34.67 -42.80 -32.78
C ASN A 311 -33.68 -41.85 -33.49
N THR A 312 -33.66 -40.59 -33.08
CA THR A 312 -32.91 -39.48 -33.71
C THR A 312 -31.38 -39.58 -33.67
N ASP A 313 -30.80 -40.54 -32.96
CA ASP A 313 -29.45 -40.39 -32.39
C ASP A 313 -28.29 -40.78 -33.33
N ILE A 314 -28.58 -41.50 -34.42
CA ILE A 314 -27.57 -41.96 -35.42
C ILE A 314 -27.55 -41.05 -36.68
N GLU A 315 -28.63 -40.31 -36.95
CA GLU A 315 -28.78 -39.52 -38.18
C GLU A 315 -28.31 -38.06 -38.03
N ILE A 316 -28.43 -37.46 -36.83
CA ILE A 316 -28.11 -36.03 -36.60
C ILE A 316 -26.68 -35.67 -37.01
N LYS A 317 -25.70 -36.59 -36.91
CA LYS A 317 -24.30 -36.31 -37.31
C LYS A 317 -24.19 -36.09 -38.82
N GLU A 318 -24.76 -36.98 -39.63
CA GLU A 318 -24.72 -36.85 -41.09
C GLU A 318 -25.56 -35.66 -41.55
N ILE A 319 -26.77 -35.48 -40.99
CA ILE A 319 -27.62 -34.30 -41.24
C ILE A 319 -26.85 -32.99 -40.98
N VAL A 320 -26.10 -32.89 -39.88
CA VAL A 320 -25.25 -31.72 -39.58
C VAL A 320 -24.15 -31.52 -40.63
N LEU A 321 -23.51 -32.60 -41.10
CA LEU A 321 -22.50 -32.49 -42.17
C LEU A 321 -23.13 -32.03 -43.49
N SER A 322 -24.34 -32.49 -43.83
CA SER A 322 -25.12 -31.98 -44.96
C SER A 322 -25.41 -30.48 -44.81
N LEU A 323 -25.91 -30.05 -43.64
CA LEU A 323 -26.25 -28.66 -43.35
C LEU A 323 -25.03 -27.73 -43.41
N LEU A 324 -23.85 -28.17 -42.94
CA LEU A 324 -22.60 -27.42 -43.11
C LEU A 324 -22.22 -27.26 -44.59
N ARG A 325 -22.40 -28.31 -45.42
CA ARG A 325 -22.17 -28.20 -46.87
C ARG A 325 -23.20 -27.27 -47.55
N ILE A 326 -24.44 -27.19 -47.06
CA ILE A 326 -25.45 -26.21 -47.53
C ILE A 326 -25.01 -24.77 -47.19
N LEU A 327 -24.57 -24.50 -45.95
CA LEU A 327 -24.00 -23.19 -45.59
C LEU A 327 -22.80 -22.81 -46.45
N GLN A 328 -21.99 -23.79 -46.87
CA GLN A 328 -20.86 -23.58 -47.78
C GLN A 328 -21.33 -23.30 -49.22
N TYR A 329 -22.35 -23.99 -49.72
CA TYR A 329 -22.96 -23.73 -51.03
C TYR A 329 -23.56 -22.32 -51.12
N LEU A 330 -24.19 -21.87 -50.03
CA LEU A 330 -24.72 -20.51 -49.88
C LEU A 330 -23.62 -19.45 -49.68
N ASP A 331 -22.34 -19.85 -49.63
CA ASP A 331 -21.17 -18.99 -49.33
C ASP A 331 -21.29 -18.26 -47.96
N ILE A 332 -22.12 -18.78 -47.05
CA ILE A 332 -22.26 -18.28 -45.66
C ILE A 332 -21.04 -18.69 -44.83
N ILE A 333 -20.46 -19.86 -45.11
CA ILE A 333 -19.19 -20.29 -44.51
C ILE A 333 -18.11 -20.57 -45.56
N LYS A 334 -16.89 -20.11 -45.27
CA LYS A 334 -15.67 -20.39 -46.03
C LYS A 334 -14.86 -21.47 -45.31
N LEU A 335 -14.25 -22.38 -46.08
CA LEU A 335 -13.30 -23.37 -45.57
C LEU A 335 -11.87 -22.82 -45.68
N SER A 336 -11.06 -22.95 -44.63
CA SER A 336 -9.64 -22.55 -44.64
C SER A 336 -8.77 -23.57 -43.90
N THR A 337 -7.48 -23.62 -44.18
CA THR A 337 -6.52 -24.55 -43.56
C THR A 337 -5.58 -23.81 -42.61
N GLU A 338 -5.63 -24.19 -41.34
CA GLU A 338 -4.81 -23.60 -40.26
C GLU A 338 -3.84 -24.63 -39.66
N ARG A 339 -2.69 -24.19 -39.14
CA ARG A 339 -1.75 -25.09 -38.44
C ARG A 339 -1.98 -25.10 -36.94
N ASP A 340 -2.27 -26.27 -36.39
CA ASP A 340 -2.28 -26.53 -34.95
C ASP A 340 -0.87 -26.36 -34.39
N ARG A 341 -0.60 -25.29 -33.64
CA ARG A 341 0.73 -25.00 -33.06
C ARG A 341 1.19 -26.04 -32.05
N ASN A 342 0.28 -26.81 -31.45
CA ASN A 342 0.60 -27.81 -30.43
C ASN A 342 0.67 -29.23 -31.01
N ALA A 343 -0.13 -29.54 -32.04
CA ALA A 343 -0.15 -30.87 -32.66
C ALA A 343 0.51 -30.94 -34.06
N ASN A 344 1.12 -29.84 -34.52
CA ASN A 344 1.94 -29.74 -35.74
C ASN A 344 1.26 -30.30 -37.03
N ARG A 345 -0.05 -30.12 -37.14
CA ARG A 345 -0.92 -30.65 -38.21
C ARG A 345 -1.76 -29.55 -38.85
N SER A 346 -2.10 -29.72 -40.12
CA SER A 346 -3.07 -28.87 -40.80
C SER A 346 -4.49 -29.26 -40.40
N LEU A 347 -5.33 -28.27 -40.15
CA LEU A 347 -6.72 -28.39 -39.71
C LEU A 347 -7.62 -27.58 -40.64
N SER A 348 -8.61 -28.24 -41.23
CA SER A 348 -9.62 -27.60 -42.08
C SER A 348 -10.72 -27.00 -41.20
N VAL A 349 -10.88 -25.68 -41.23
CA VAL A 349 -11.74 -24.89 -40.34
C VAL A 349 -12.81 -24.14 -41.13
N TYR A 350 -14.06 -24.19 -40.66
CA TYR A 350 -15.14 -23.35 -41.17
C TYR A 350 -15.21 -21.99 -40.45
N PHE A 351 -15.30 -20.91 -41.23
CA PHE A 351 -15.49 -19.54 -40.76
C PHE A 351 -16.70 -18.90 -41.43
N ILE A 352 -17.45 -18.08 -40.68
CA ILE A 352 -18.53 -17.25 -41.25
C ILE A 352 -17.93 -16.20 -42.19
N ASN A 353 -18.56 -16.04 -43.35
CA ASN A 353 -18.28 -15.01 -44.34
C ASN A 353 -18.87 -13.67 -43.89
N GLU A 354 -17.99 -12.71 -43.65
CA GLU A 354 -18.30 -11.34 -43.23
C GLU A 354 -19.29 -10.63 -44.16
N LYS A 355 -19.25 -10.92 -45.47
CA LYS A 355 -20.12 -10.31 -46.49
C LYS A 355 -21.54 -10.87 -46.54
N LYS A 356 -21.83 -11.91 -45.76
CA LYS A 356 -23.16 -12.53 -45.65
C LYS A 356 -23.90 -12.11 -44.38
N LEU A 357 -23.25 -11.37 -43.48
CA LEU A 357 -23.87 -10.83 -42.28
C LEU A 357 -24.82 -9.68 -42.63
N ILE A 358 -26.04 -9.76 -42.12
CA ILE A 358 -27.05 -8.70 -42.19
C ILE A 358 -27.29 -8.19 -40.76
N PHE A 359 -27.14 -6.89 -40.56
CA PHE A 359 -27.38 -6.23 -39.27
C PHE A 359 -28.75 -5.55 -39.26
N ARG A 360 -29.52 -5.74 -38.17
CA ARG A 360 -30.84 -5.11 -37.96
C ARG A 360 -31.03 -4.78 -36.49
N ILE A 361 -31.96 -3.89 -36.16
CA ILE A 361 -32.43 -3.72 -34.78
C ILE A 361 -33.57 -4.73 -34.54
N PRO A 362 -33.48 -5.57 -33.49
CA PRO A 362 -34.48 -6.59 -33.23
C PRO A 362 -35.80 -5.92 -32.88
N GLN A 363 -36.85 -6.23 -33.62
CA GLN A 363 -38.20 -5.72 -33.37
C GLN A 363 -38.76 -6.22 -32.03
N ARG A 364 -38.41 -7.46 -31.67
CA ARG A 364 -38.80 -8.12 -30.42
C ARG A 364 -37.58 -8.82 -29.81
N VAL A 365 -37.51 -8.82 -28.48
CA VAL A 365 -36.47 -9.53 -27.73
C VAL A 365 -37.15 -10.33 -26.63
N TRP A 366 -36.66 -11.54 -26.36
CA TRP A 366 -37.24 -12.41 -25.34
C TRP A 366 -36.22 -12.78 -24.24
N ARG A 367 -36.64 -12.73 -22.98
CA ARG A 367 -35.84 -13.09 -21.79
C ARG A 367 -36.39 -14.37 -21.14
N CYS A 368 -35.51 -15.31 -20.81
CA CYS A 368 -35.87 -16.50 -20.05
C CYS A 368 -36.21 -16.16 -18.59
N ASN A 369 -37.34 -16.63 -18.08
CA ASN A 369 -37.80 -16.41 -16.70
C ASN A 369 -37.08 -17.25 -15.61
N LYS A 370 -36.14 -18.14 -15.98
CA LYS A 370 -35.37 -18.96 -15.02
C LYS A 370 -33.85 -18.79 -15.11
N CYS A 371 -33.32 -18.53 -16.31
CA CYS A 371 -31.87 -18.35 -16.51
C CYS A 371 -31.52 -16.95 -17.06
N PHE A 372 -32.50 -16.04 -17.14
CA PHE A 372 -32.36 -14.62 -17.51
C PHE A 372 -31.67 -14.33 -18.86
N ARG A 373 -31.45 -15.35 -19.68
CA ARG A 373 -30.80 -15.20 -20.98
C ARG A 373 -31.75 -14.54 -21.97
N PHE A 374 -31.24 -13.53 -22.67
CA PHE A 374 -31.91 -12.84 -23.76
C PHE A 374 -31.71 -13.55 -25.10
N TYR A 375 -32.69 -13.40 -25.99
CA TYR A 375 -32.74 -13.95 -27.34
C TYR A 375 -33.40 -12.94 -28.28
N ALA A 376 -32.83 -12.75 -29.47
CA ALA A 376 -33.45 -11.98 -30.55
C ALA A 376 -34.49 -12.80 -31.35
N TYR A 377 -34.67 -14.09 -31.01
CA TYR A 377 -35.56 -15.02 -31.70
C TYR A 377 -36.23 -15.99 -30.73
N ASN A 378 -37.48 -16.36 -31.00
CA ASN A 378 -38.27 -17.30 -30.21
C ASN A 378 -38.42 -18.67 -30.89
N TYR A 379 -37.29 -19.28 -31.27
CA TYR A 379 -37.26 -20.49 -32.12
C TYR A 379 -38.13 -21.67 -31.60
N LEU A 380 -38.29 -21.82 -30.29
CA LEU A 380 -39.00 -22.94 -29.65
C LEU A 380 -40.25 -22.50 -28.86
N GLU A 381 -40.97 -21.48 -29.34
CA GLU A 381 -42.30 -21.08 -28.85
C GLU A 381 -42.39 -20.98 -27.33
N ASN A 382 -41.72 -19.94 -26.81
CA ASN A 382 -41.63 -19.61 -25.39
C ASN A 382 -40.82 -20.62 -24.54
N LYS A 383 -39.99 -21.50 -25.11
CA LYS A 383 -39.06 -22.36 -24.36
C LYS A 383 -37.61 -21.86 -24.40
N CYS A 384 -36.90 -21.96 -23.27
CA CYS A 384 -35.52 -21.53 -23.16
C CYS A 384 -34.53 -22.44 -23.89
N LEU A 385 -33.65 -21.83 -24.69
CA LEU A 385 -32.61 -22.52 -25.47
C LEU A 385 -31.35 -22.91 -24.65
N VAL A 386 -31.40 -22.88 -23.32
CA VAL A 386 -30.29 -23.33 -22.45
C VAL A 386 -30.51 -24.80 -22.08
N PRO A 387 -29.56 -25.71 -22.34
CA PRO A 387 -29.71 -27.12 -21.97
C PRO A 387 -29.99 -27.29 -20.48
N LYS A 388 -30.95 -28.16 -20.15
CA LYS A 388 -31.47 -28.39 -18.79
C LYS A 388 -32.19 -27.19 -18.13
N CYS A 389 -32.36 -26.06 -18.82
CA CYS A 389 -33.23 -24.98 -18.35
C CYS A 389 -34.67 -25.28 -18.75
N ASN A 390 -35.55 -25.51 -17.77
CA ASN A 390 -36.99 -25.64 -17.96
C ASN A 390 -37.71 -24.28 -17.84
N GLY A 391 -37.07 -23.20 -18.27
CA GLY A 391 -37.58 -21.83 -18.23
C GLY A 391 -38.38 -21.48 -19.48
N GLY A 392 -39.36 -20.60 -19.31
CA GLY A 392 -40.12 -20.00 -20.40
C GLY A 392 -39.50 -18.68 -20.85
N LEU A 393 -39.63 -18.34 -22.13
CA LEU A 393 -39.26 -17.02 -22.65
C LEU A 393 -40.45 -16.06 -22.51
N LYS A 394 -40.19 -14.85 -22.01
CA LYS A 394 -41.13 -13.72 -22.00
C LYS A 394 -40.60 -12.61 -22.91
N GLU A 395 -41.47 -11.95 -23.65
CA GLU A 395 -41.10 -10.78 -24.45
C GLU A 395 -40.64 -9.61 -23.55
N CYS A 396 -39.76 -8.76 -24.06
CA CYS A 396 -39.16 -7.62 -23.36
C CYS A 396 -39.03 -6.42 -24.32
N PRO A 397 -39.05 -5.17 -23.80
CA PRO A 397 -38.86 -3.97 -24.62
C PRO A 397 -37.57 -4.01 -25.45
N THR A 398 -37.60 -3.38 -26.62
CA THR A 398 -36.47 -3.29 -27.56
C THR A 398 -36.07 -1.83 -27.79
N LEU A 399 -34.86 -1.57 -28.31
CA LEU A 399 -34.44 -0.20 -28.66
C LEU A 399 -35.28 0.42 -29.80
N ASN A 400 -36.25 -0.30 -30.39
CA ASN A 400 -37.18 0.27 -31.37
C ASN A 400 -38.42 0.91 -30.72
N ASP A 401 -38.77 0.54 -29.48
CA ASP A 401 -39.79 1.22 -28.66
C ASP A 401 -39.11 1.98 -27.53
N GLU A 402 -38.61 3.19 -27.84
CA GLU A 402 -37.90 4.00 -26.85
C GLU A 402 -38.75 4.36 -25.62
N ALA A 403 -40.07 4.44 -25.77
CA ALA A 403 -40.96 4.85 -24.68
C ALA A 403 -41.06 3.74 -23.63
N GLN A 404 -41.28 2.49 -24.04
CA GLN A 404 -41.22 1.34 -23.14
C GLN A 404 -39.78 1.06 -22.68
N PHE A 405 -38.79 1.25 -23.54
CA PHE A 405 -37.40 1.00 -23.17
C PHE A 405 -36.90 1.96 -22.09
N LYS A 406 -37.23 3.25 -22.17
CA LYS A 406 -36.92 4.25 -21.13
C LYS A 406 -37.54 3.91 -19.78
N GLN A 407 -38.68 3.22 -19.76
CA GLN A 407 -39.33 2.74 -18.53
C GLN A 407 -38.74 1.42 -17.99
N SER A 408 -38.00 0.66 -18.81
CA SER A 408 -37.57 -0.72 -18.49
C SER A 408 -36.47 -0.88 -17.42
N ARG A 409 -36.06 0.21 -16.75
CA ARG A 409 -34.88 0.31 -15.84
C ARG A 409 -33.52 -0.12 -16.44
N ASN A 410 -33.44 -0.53 -17.71
CA ASN A 410 -32.19 -0.92 -18.36
C ASN A 410 -31.25 0.28 -18.61
N LEU A 411 -30.31 0.49 -17.69
CA LEU A 411 -29.28 1.53 -17.74
C LEU A 411 -28.56 1.56 -19.10
N TYR A 412 -28.02 0.42 -19.54
CA TYR A 412 -27.11 0.37 -20.68
C TYR A 412 -27.79 0.76 -22.00
N GLY A 413 -29.01 0.24 -22.24
CA GLY A 413 -29.76 0.59 -23.43
C GLY A 413 -30.31 2.03 -23.40
N ASN A 414 -30.64 2.57 -22.22
CA ASN A 414 -30.99 3.98 -22.09
C ASN A 414 -29.81 4.89 -22.45
N THR A 415 -28.59 4.54 -22.03
CA THR A 415 -27.40 5.31 -22.41
C THR A 415 -27.03 5.13 -23.90
N TYR A 416 -27.38 4.01 -24.56
CA TYR A 416 -27.23 3.87 -26.02
C TYR A 416 -28.18 4.78 -26.84
N ILE A 417 -29.19 5.38 -26.22
CA ILE A 417 -30.14 6.31 -26.85
C ILE A 417 -29.73 7.79 -26.61
N LYS A 418 -28.86 8.07 -25.63
CA LYS A 418 -28.38 9.43 -25.32
C LYS A 418 -27.41 9.96 -26.41
N ASP A 419 -27.33 11.29 -26.51
CA ASP A 419 -26.41 11.99 -27.43
C ASP A 419 -24.93 11.67 -27.20
N PRO A 420 -24.08 11.85 -28.24
CA PRO A 420 -22.63 11.67 -28.14
C PRO A 420 -21.96 12.44 -27.00
N THR A 421 -21.32 11.69 -26.10
CA THR A 421 -20.45 12.23 -25.06
C THR A 421 -18.99 11.94 -25.44
N ARG A 422 -18.33 12.88 -26.13
CA ARG A 422 -16.86 12.84 -26.28
C ARG A 422 -16.26 12.92 -24.87
N MET A 423 -15.29 12.07 -24.55
CA MET A 423 -14.54 12.13 -23.29
C MET A 423 -13.06 11.97 -23.62
N ILE A 424 -12.33 13.07 -23.60
CA ILE A 424 -10.87 13.08 -23.67
C ILE A 424 -10.32 13.20 -22.26
N VAL A 425 -9.50 12.22 -21.87
CA VAL A 425 -8.95 12.08 -20.51
C VAL A 425 -7.44 12.21 -20.61
N GLU A 426 -6.84 13.19 -19.94
CA GLU A 426 -5.38 13.35 -19.88
C GLU A 426 -4.87 13.19 -18.45
N VAL A 427 -3.57 12.88 -18.32
CA VAL A 427 -2.92 12.63 -17.04
C VAL A 427 -1.94 13.76 -16.71
N ASP A 428 -1.96 14.24 -15.46
CA ASP A 428 -1.01 15.24 -14.97
C ASP A 428 -0.27 14.73 -13.73
N HIS A 429 1.06 14.65 -13.83
CA HIS A 429 1.92 14.40 -12.68
C HIS A 429 3.30 15.02 -12.86
N GLY A 430 4.07 15.09 -11.76
CA GLY A 430 5.45 15.63 -11.72
C GLY A 430 6.50 14.77 -12.45
N GLY A 431 6.08 14.05 -13.48
CA GLY A 431 6.92 13.33 -14.45
C GLY A 431 6.42 13.52 -15.87
N VAL A 432 5.40 14.37 -16.09
CA VAL A 432 4.98 14.83 -17.41
C VAL A 432 5.77 16.10 -17.72
N SER A 433 6.45 16.14 -18.87
CA SER A 433 7.20 17.30 -19.32
C SER A 433 6.40 18.61 -19.28
N HIS A 434 7.08 19.72 -18.97
CA HIS A 434 6.46 21.05 -18.84
C HIS A 434 5.68 21.46 -20.10
N ALA A 435 6.25 21.19 -21.29
CA ALA A 435 5.61 21.47 -22.58
C ALA A 435 4.33 20.63 -22.81
N ARG A 436 4.22 19.42 -22.23
CA ARG A 436 2.99 18.63 -22.30
C ARG A 436 1.95 19.10 -21.28
N ARG A 437 2.36 19.46 -20.06
CA ARG A 437 1.44 20.03 -19.04
C ARG A 437 0.78 21.32 -19.52
N LEU A 438 1.55 22.25 -20.08
CA LEU A 438 0.99 23.49 -20.69
C LEU A 438 -0.06 23.21 -21.78
N LYS A 439 0.14 22.17 -22.61
CA LYS A 439 -0.86 21.75 -23.61
C LYS A 439 -2.12 21.17 -22.96
N ILE A 440 -1.96 20.37 -21.91
CA ILE A 440 -3.09 19.78 -21.15
C ILE A 440 -3.90 20.88 -20.48
N GLU A 441 -3.24 21.79 -19.76
CA GLU A 441 -3.88 22.93 -19.09
C GLU A 441 -4.60 23.85 -20.08
N SER A 442 -3.97 24.15 -21.24
CA SER A 442 -4.57 25.01 -22.26
C SER A 442 -5.79 24.36 -22.93
N GLY A 443 -5.69 23.08 -23.32
CA GLY A 443 -6.81 22.34 -23.92
C GLY A 443 -7.99 22.12 -22.97
N PHE A 444 -7.73 22.07 -21.66
CA PHE A 444 -8.75 22.00 -20.62
C PHE A 444 -9.38 23.37 -20.28
N LYS A 445 -8.67 24.48 -20.54
CA LYS A 445 -9.22 25.85 -20.46
C LYS A 445 -10.06 26.25 -21.68
N ALA A 446 -9.86 25.61 -22.83
CA ALA A 446 -10.55 25.93 -24.07
C ALA A 446 -12.09 25.87 -23.95
N TYR A 447 -12.78 26.60 -24.82
CA TYR A 447 -14.24 26.59 -24.91
C TYR A 447 -14.67 26.42 -26.38
N PRO A 448 -15.29 25.29 -26.77
CA PRO A 448 -15.51 24.09 -25.94
C PRO A 448 -14.18 23.43 -25.53
N PRO A 449 -14.16 22.63 -24.45
CA PRO A 449 -12.93 21.97 -23.97
C PRO A 449 -12.40 20.95 -24.98
N GLU A 450 -11.10 21.03 -25.27
CA GLU A 450 -10.36 20.01 -26.03
C GLU A 450 -10.05 18.77 -25.17
N ILE A 451 -9.91 18.97 -23.86
CA ILE A 451 -9.70 17.93 -22.85
C ILE A 451 -10.82 18.04 -21.81
N ASN A 452 -11.49 16.92 -21.54
CA ASN A 452 -12.68 16.90 -20.69
C ASN A 452 -12.38 16.46 -19.26
N ILE A 453 -11.40 15.57 -19.07
CA ILE A 453 -11.03 15.08 -17.75
C ILE A 453 -9.51 15.18 -17.59
N ILE A 454 -9.05 15.76 -16.49
CA ILE A 454 -7.65 15.62 -16.05
C ILE A 454 -7.61 14.71 -14.83
N ILE A 455 -6.80 13.65 -14.90
CA ILE A 455 -6.47 12.83 -13.74
C ILE A 455 -5.10 13.29 -13.24
N SER A 456 -5.08 13.96 -12.10
CA SER A 456 -3.89 14.58 -11.54
C SER A 456 -3.42 13.87 -10.28
N THR A 457 -2.10 13.91 -10.06
CA THR A 457 -1.51 13.68 -8.73
C THR A 457 -1.60 14.97 -7.89
N PRO A 458 -0.90 15.16 -6.75
CA PRO A 458 -0.90 16.45 -6.05
C PRO A 458 -0.34 17.65 -6.85
N THR A 459 0.04 17.48 -8.12
CA THR A 459 0.55 18.57 -8.97
C THR A 459 -0.45 19.69 -9.23
N LEU A 460 -1.73 19.37 -9.47
CA LEU A 460 -2.80 20.37 -9.59
C LEU A 460 -3.48 20.73 -8.25
N GLU A 461 -2.93 20.26 -7.12
CA GLU A 461 -3.32 20.71 -5.78
C GLU A 461 -2.77 22.12 -5.49
N VAL A 462 -1.66 22.49 -6.13
CA VAL A 462 -1.01 23.81 -6.08
C VAL A 462 -1.81 24.86 -6.87
N GLY A 463 -1.71 26.15 -6.51
CA GLY A 463 -2.50 27.31 -6.97
C GLY A 463 -2.58 27.64 -8.48
N ILE A 464 -2.26 26.71 -9.38
CA ILE A 464 -2.39 26.87 -10.84
C ILE A 464 -3.85 27.14 -11.22
N ASP A 465 -4.09 28.16 -12.03
CA ASP A 465 -5.37 28.39 -12.69
C ASP A 465 -5.56 27.38 -13.83
N ILE A 466 -6.67 26.64 -13.81
CA ILE A 466 -7.11 25.67 -14.82
C ILE A 466 -8.52 26.00 -15.36
N GLY A 467 -8.98 27.23 -15.13
CA GLY A 467 -10.33 27.69 -15.43
C GLY A 467 -11.36 27.24 -14.39
N ASP A 468 -12.63 27.56 -14.66
CA ASP A 468 -13.76 27.23 -13.80
C ASP A 468 -14.16 25.75 -13.94
N LEU A 469 -14.57 25.15 -12.81
CA LEU A 469 -14.91 23.73 -12.66
C LEU A 469 -16.12 23.55 -11.75
N GLU A 470 -16.94 22.55 -12.06
CA GLU A 470 -18.10 22.18 -11.24
C GLU A 470 -17.89 20.89 -10.45
N VAL A 471 -16.95 20.03 -10.89
CA VAL A 471 -16.75 18.69 -10.33
C VAL A 471 -15.27 18.39 -10.07
N VAL A 472 -14.97 17.94 -8.85
CA VAL A 472 -13.65 17.40 -8.45
C VAL A 472 -13.82 16.00 -7.85
N GLY A 473 -13.37 14.98 -8.55
CA GLY A 473 -13.31 13.62 -8.03
C GLY A 473 -12.06 13.40 -7.16
N LEU A 474 -12.21 12.66 -6.06
CA LEU A 474 -11.10 12.26 -5.18
C LEU A 474 -11.04 10.72 -5.16
N ILE A 475 -10.03 10.13 -5.80
CA ILE A 475 -9.81 8.68 -5.81
C ILE A 475 -8.97 8.34 -4.58
N ARG A 476 -9.60 7.69 -3.60
CA ARG A 476 -9.17 7.57 -2.20
C ARG A 476 -9.37 8.86 -1.40
N THR A 477 -9.38 8.73 -0.08
CA THR A 477 -9.50 9.87 0.83
C THR A 477 -8.18 10.65 0.86
N PRO A 478 -8.18 12.00 0.67
CA PRO A 478 -6.96 12.81 0.71
C PRO A 478 -6.16 12.65 2.01
N PRO A 479 -4.83 12.86 1.99
CA PRO A 479 -3.98 12.58 3.14
C PRO A 479 -4.32 13.36 4.42
N THR A 480 -4.74 14.62 4.27
CA THR A 480 -5.13 15.53 5.37
C THR A 480 -6.31 16.42 4.93
N THR A 481 -6.93 17.09 5.91
CA THR A 481 -7.94 18.14 5.69
C THR A 481 -7.43 19.28 4.78
N SER A 482 -6.16 19.67 4.92
CA SER A 482 -5.55 20.68 4.05
C SER A 482 -5.56 20.24 2.59
N ASN A 483 -5.18 18.98 2.31
CA ASN A 483 -5.23 18.42 0.96
C ASN A 483 -6.68 18.34 0.46
N TYR A 484 -7.63 17.94 1.30
CA TYR A 484 -9.05 17.89 0.94
C TYR A 484 -9.57 19.27 0.50
N ILE A 485 -9.27 20.33 1.27
CA ILE A 485 -9.71 21.70 0.97
C ILE A 485 -9.01 22.25 -0.28
N GLN A 486 -7.70 22.04 -0.44
CA GLN A 486 -6.95 22.51 -1.62
C GLN A 486 -7.40 21.83 -2.92
N ARG A 487 -7.76 20.54 -2.86
CA ARG A 487 -8.31 19.78 -4.00
C ARG A 487 -9.74 20.18 -4.31
N THR A 488 -10.63 20.24 -3.33
CA THR A 488 -12.05 20.56 -3.56
C THR A 488 -12.27 22.03 -3.93
N GLY A 489 -11.47 22.96 -3.40
CA GLY A 489 -11.45 24.38 -3.78
C GLY A 489 -10.98 24.69 -5.21
N ARG A 490 -10.75 23.65 -6.03
CA ARG A 490 -10.59 23.77 -7.49
C ARG A 490 -11.94 23.98 -8.20
N ALA A 491 -13.04 23.50 -7.63
CA ALA A 491 -14.39 23.67 -8.19
C ALA A 491 -15.20 24.75 -7.47
N GLY A 492 -16.32 25.16 -8.10
CA GLY A 492 -17.33 26.04 -7.53
C GLY A 492 -17.02 27.54 -7.57
N ARG A 493 -15.95 27.98 -8.26
CA ARG A 493 -15.47 29.37 -8.21
C ARG A 493 -16.48 30.37 -8.81
N LYS A 494 -17.07 30.08 -9.97
CA LYS A 494 -18.04 31.00 -10.62
C LYS A 494 -19.47 30.82 -10.13
N ARG A 495 -19.95 29.57 -10.04
CA ARG A 495 -21.35 29.25 -9.70
C ARG A 495 -21.62 29.02 -8.21
N ARG A 496 -20.59 29.05 -7.34
CA ARG A 496 -20.65 28.80 -5.89
C ARG A 496 -21.14 27.42 -5.46
N ILE A 497 -21.39 26.50 -6.40
CA ILE A 497 -21.77 25.10 -6.15
C ILE A 497 -20.70 24.22 -6.78
N ALA A 498 -20.24 23.22 -6.04
CA ALA A 498 -19.28 22.21 -6.48
C ALA A 498 -19.76 20.82 -6.06
N PHE A 499 -19.54 19.81 -6.90
CA PHE A 499 -19.76 18.42 -6.55
C PHE A 499 -18.42 17.69 -6.39
N CYS A 500 -18.13 17.24 -5.18
CA CYS A 500 -16.80 16.74 -4.79
C CYS A 500 -16.83 15.26 -4.33
N PRO A 501 -17.13 14.30 -5.23
CA PRO A 501 -17.24 12.89 -4.86
C PRO A 501 -15.90 12.29 -4.44
N THR A 502 -15.88 11.63 -3.28
CA THR A 502 -14.71 10.89 -2.77
C THR A 502 -14.98 9.39 -2.83
N PHE A 503 -14.08 8.66 -3.49
CA PHE A 503 -14.17 7.22 -3.69
C PHE A 503 -13.26 6.49 -2.70
N ALA A 504 -13.82 6.10 -1.55
CA ALA A 504 -13.11 5.31 -0.54
C ALA A 504 -12.82 3.89 -1.06
N TYR A 505 -11.61 3.40 -0.76
CA TYR A 505 -11.18 2.02 -1.00
C TYR A 505 -11.30 1.20 0.29
N ASP A 506 -11.24 -0.13 0.17
CA ASP A 506 -11.18 -1.01 1.34
C ASP A 506 -9.77 -1.04 1.92
N ASP A 507 -9.43 0.00 2.69
CA ASP A 507 -8.24 0.06 3.54
C ASP A 507 -8.54 0.83 4.83
N PRO A 508 -7.73 0.68 5.90
CA PRO A 508 -8.10 1.21 7.22
C PRO A 508 -8.27 2.74 7.30
N ILE A 509 -7.59 3.51 6.44
CA ILE A 509 -7.67 4.98 6.43
C ILE A 509 -8.93 5.43 5.69
N ASP A 510 -9.14 4.91 4.49
CA ASP A 510 -10.32 5.22 3.69
C ASP A 510 -11.61 4.78 4.40
N ASN A 511 -11.61 3.59 5.05
CA ASN A 511 -12.73 3.13 5.88
C ASN A 511 -13.00 4.01 7.10
N TYR A 512 -11.96 4.60 7.73
CA TYR A 512 -12.15 5.52 8.86
C TYR A 512 -12.89 6.78 8.42
N TYR A 513 -12.39 7.45 7.38
CA TYR A 513 -13.00 8.68 6.88
C TYR A 513 -14.32 8.44 6.14
N PHE A 514 -14.57 7.24 5.60
CA PHE A 514 -15.89 6.86 5.09
C PHE A 514 -16.95 6.80 6.22
N ARG A 515 -16.57 6.33 7.41
CA ARG A 515 -17.45 6.32 8.60
C ARG A 515 -17.56 7.70 9.26
N TYR A 516 -16.49 8.49 9.24
CA TYR A 516 -16.40 9.80 9.91
C TYR A 516 -16.02 10.94 8.94
N PRO A 517 -16.80 11.20 7.87
CA PRO A 517 -16.39 12.12 6.81
C PRO A 517 -16.23 13.57 7.30
N ILE A 518 -16.99 13.98 8.32
CA ILE A 518 -16.89 15.31 8.92
C ILE A 518 -15.48 15.58 9.47
N LYS A 519 -14.76 14.56 9.96
CA LYS A 519 -13.38 14.71 10.44
C LYS A 519 -12.38 15.07 9.35
N LEU A 520 -12.62 14.67 8.10
CA LEU A 520 -11.78 15.04 6.96
C LEU A 520 -12.20 16.37 6.31
N ILE A 521 -13.49 16.68 6.34
CA ILE A 521 -14.05 17.90 5.72
C ILE A 521 -13.84 19.13 6.62
N ASN A 522 -14.02 18.98 7.93
CA ASN A 522 -13.94 20.03 8.94
C ASN A 522 -12.93 19.68 10.05
N GLY A 523 -11.89 18.92 9.70
CA GLY A 523 -10.79 18.60 10.61
C GLY A 523 -9.85 19.78 10.84
N GLU A 524 -8.95 19.61 11.80
CA GLU A 524 -7.93 20.62 12.11
C GLU A 524 -6.93 20.78 10.95
N ILE A 525 -6.69 22.02 10.50
CA ILE A 525 -5.59 22.35 9.59
C ILE A 525 -4.41 22.77 10.47
N ARG A 526 -3.45 21.86 10.64
CA ARG A 526 -2.19 22.19 11.32
C ARG A 526 -1.29 23.00 10.37
N PRO A 527 -0.68 24.11 10.83
CA PRO A 527 0.38 24.76 10.06
C PRO A 527 1.57 23.79 9.94
N PRO A 528 2.34 23.83 8.84
CA PRO A 528 3.55 23.03 8.74
C PRO A 528 4.54 23.47 9.83
N PRO A 529 5.07 22.55 10.64
CA PRO A 529 6.05 22.88 11.66
C PRO A 529 7.35 23.37 11.00
N LEU A 530 8.00 24.34 11.63
CA LEU A 530 9.29 24.87 11.23
C LEU A 530 10.19 24.88 12.47
N ASN A 531 11.31 24.18 12.42
CA ASN A 531 12.31 24.15 13.49
C ASN A 531 13.54 25.00 13.07
N PRO A 532 13.52 26.34 13.28
CA PRO A 532 14.65 27.21 12.97
C PRO A 532 15.85 27.00 13.91
N SER A 533 15.65 26.30 15.03
CA SER A 533 16.68 25.99 16.01
C SER A 533 17.56 24.81 15.60
N ASN A 534 17.07 23.95 14.69
CA ASN A 534 17.70 22.69 14.29
C ASN A 534 19.19 22.90 13.99
N PHE A 535 19.99 22.24 14.80
CA PHE A 535 21.42 22.51 14.89
C PHE A 535 22.16 22.07 13.63
N VAL A 536 21.77 20.90 13.09
CA VAL A 536 22.39 20.28 11.91
C VAL A 536 22.07 21.05 10.62
N LEU A 537 20.83 21.52 10.47
CA LEU A 537 20.47 22.40 9.35
C LEU A 537 21.27 23.70 9.42
N MET A 538 21.38 24.30 10.61
CA MET A 538 22.05 25.58 10.81
C MET A 538 23.56 25.50 10.52
N GLU A 539 24.26 24.44 10.97
CA GLU A 539 25.68 24.21 10.65
C GLU A 539 25.92 24.19 9.13
N ARG A 540 25.05 23.53 8.36
CA ARG A 540 25.15 23.46 6.89
C ARG A 540 24.86 24.79 6.21
N HIS A 541 23.89 25.56 6.72
CA HIS A 541 23.64 26.91 6.23
C HIS A 541 24.80 27.87 6.55
N ILE A 542 25.43 27.77 7.72
CA ILE A 542 26.62 28.57 8.06
C ILE A 542 27.82 28.16 7.19
N ALA A 543 28.01 26.86 6.92
CA ALA A 543 28.98 26.41 5.92
C ALA A 543 28.73 27.04 4.54
N SER A 544 27.47 27.13 4.11
CA SER A 544 27.11 27.82 2.85
C SER A 544 27.51 29.30 2.85
N ILE A 545 27.36 30.01 3.97
CA ILE A 545 27.80 31.41 4.15
C ILE A 545 29.34 31.52 4.14
N ILE A 546 30.04 30.52 4.69
CA ILE A 546 31.50 30.41 4.61
C ILE A 546 31.94 30.30 3.14
N PHE A 547 31.33 29.40 2.36
CA PHE A 547 31.63 29.25 0.93
C PHE A 547 31.28 30.50 0.11
N GLU A 548 30.14 31.14 0.36
CA GLU A 548 29.76 32.43 -0.25
C GLU A 548 30.83 33.50 -0.02
N TYR A 549 31.32 33.64 1.22
CA TYR A 549 32.35 34.61 1.58
C TYR A 549 33.72 34.33 0.94
N LEU A 550 34.11 33.06 0.83
CA LEU A 550 35.34 32.64 0.15
C LEU A 550 35.28 32.94 -1.36
N LEU A 551 34.20 32.50 -2.01
CA LEU A 551 34.01 32.56 -3.46
C LEU A 551 33.80 33.98 -3.99
N VAL A 552 32.97 34.77 -3.30
CA VAL A 552 32.48 36.07 -3.85
C VAL A 552 33.29 37.25 -3.33
N GLU A 553 33.66 37.25 -2.04
CA GLU A 553 34.18 38.45 -1.37
C GLU A 553 35.67 38.40 -1.07
N SER A 554 36.20 37.21 -0.78
CA SER A 554 37.64 37.01 -0.61
C SER A 554 38.38 36.92 -1.94
N ASN A 555 37.65 36.86 -3.07
CA ASN A 555 38.15 36.65 -4.43
C ASN A 555 39.15 35.47 -4.51
N LEU A 556 38.88 34.42 -3.74
CA LEU A 556 39.60 33.15 -3.77
C LEU A 556 38.92 32.25 -4.79
N GLU A 557 39.64 31.91 -5.85
CA GLU A 557 39.20 30.86 -6.78
C GLU A 557 39.20 29.52 -6.04
N MET A 558 38.01 29.03 -5.70
CA MET A 558 37.84 27.66 -5.21
C MET A 558 38.10 26.70 -6.36
N PRO A 559 38.90 25.64 -6.18
CA PRO A 559 39.06 24.61 -7.18
C PRO A 559 37.72 23.98 -7.57
N SER A 560 37.58 23.60 -8.83
CA SER A 560 36.33 23.04 -9.33
C SER A 560 36.18 21.57 -8.93
N LYS A 561 37.31 20.85 -8.80
CA LYS A 561 37.37 19.42 -8.53
C LYS A 561 37.94 19.09 -7.16
N MET A 562 37.45 18.00 -6.57
CA MET A 562 37.95 17.51 -5.28
C MET A 562 39.42 17.09 -5.31
N GLY A 563 39.93 16.59 -6.45
CA GLY A 563 41.37 16.35 -6.64
C GLY A 563 42.19 17.62 -6.49
N GLU A 564 41.83 18.68 -7.20
CA GLU A 564 42.51 19.99 -7.17
C GLU A 564 42.54 20.60 -5.75
N LEU A 565 41.42 20.50 -5.01
CA LEU A 565 41.30 21.03 -3.64
C LEU A 565 42.27 20.38 -2.63
N VAL A 566 42.58 19.09 -2.82
CA VAL A 566 43.38 18.31 -1.88
C VAL A 566 44.83 18.17 -2.34
N ASP A 567 45.06 17.84 -3.61
CA ASP A 567 46.40 17.54 -4.14
C ASP A 567 47.28 18.81 -4.20
N GLU A 568 46.67 20.02 -4.31
CA GLU A 568 47.39 21.31 -4.28
C GLU A 568 47.48 21.96 -2.88
N GLY A 569 47.06 21.25 -1.82
CA GLY A 569 47.06 21.79 -0.44
C GLY A 569 46.25 23.09 -0.30
N PHE A 570 45.17 23.24 -1.07
CA PHE A 570 44.26 24.37 -0.97
C PHE A 570 43.45 24.29 0.34
N ASP A 571 43.05 23.06 0.72
CA ASP A 571 42.39 22.73 1.99
C ASP A 571 43.02 23.41 3.22
N ARG A 572 44.32 23.24 3.45
CA ARG A 572 45.03 23.80 4.61
C ARG A 572 45.01 25.32 4.61
N ARG A 573 45.31 25.92 3.45
CA ARG A 573 45.32 27.38 3.25
C ARG A 573 43.94 27.99 3.48
N MET A 574 42.88 27.29 3.05
CA MET A 574 41.49 27.68 3.27
C MET A 574 41.11 27.61 4.75
N ILE A 575 41.38 26.49 5.44
CA ILE A 575 41.05 26.33 6.86
C ILE A 575 41.82 27.36 7.71
N GLU A 576 43.13 27.57 7.48
CA GLU A 576 43.92 28.62 8.13
C GLU A 576 43.36 30.03 7.91
N PHE A 577 42.84 30.32 6.72
CA PHE A 577 42.20 31.59 6.41
C PHE A 577 40.90 31.80 7.20
N LEU A 578 40.07 30.77 7.36
CA LEU A 578 38.80 30.83 8.10
C LEU A 578 38.97 31.06 9.60
N TRP A 579 40.08 30.61 10.19
CA TRP A 579 40.39 30.83 11.62
C TRP A 579 40.86 32.26 11.94
N LYS A 580 41.06 33.14 10.95
CA LYS A 580 41.41 34.54 11.18
C LYS A 580 40.26 35.28 11.89
N THR A 581 40.58 35.99 12.99
CA THR A 581 39.59 36.67 13.84
C THR A 581 38.71 37.67 13.06
N SER A 582 39.26 38.34 12.05
CA SER A 582 38.52 39.24 11.16
C SER A 582 37.46 38.50 10.32
N VAL A 583 37.81 37.35 9.74
CA VAL A 583 36.91 36.51 8.94
C VAL A 583 35.80 35.92 9.82
N LYS A 584 36.16 35.37 10.98
CA LYS A 584 35.20 34.88 11.98
C LYS A 584 34.19 35.96 12.37
N GLY A 585 34.65 37.19 12.66
CA GLY A 585 33.78 38.31 13.03
C GLY A 585 32.80 38.70 11.93
N ILE A 586 33.25 38.76 10.67
CA ILE A 586 32.39 39.05 9.51
C ILE A 586 31.31 37.98 9.34
N ILE A 587 31.69 36.71 9.41
CA ILE A 587 30.75 35.60 9.21
C ILE A 587 29.75 35.51 10.37
N ALA A 588 30.20 35.66 11.62
CA ALA A 588 29.32 35.72 12.79
C ALA A 588 28.28 36.87 12.68
N GLN A 589 28.69 38.04 12.19
CA GLN A 589 27.76 39.16 11.96
C GLN A 589 26.77 38.86 10.82
N ARG A 590 27.18 38.16 9.74
CA ARG A 590 26.28 37.72 8.66
C ARG A 590 25.25 36.73 9.15
N VAL A 591 25.65 35.75 9.96
CA VAL A 591 24.74 34.79 10.58
C VAL A 591 23.73 35.54 11.45
N LYS A 592 24.19 36.45 12.31
CA LYS A 592 23.31 37.27 13.16
C LYS A 592 22.34 38.16 12.37
N ASN A 593 22.77 38.75 11.26
CA ASN A 593 21.93 39.59 10.39
C ASN A 593 20.89 38.76 9.60
N ARG A 594 21.19 37.50 9.27
CA ARG A 594 20.29 36.60 8.53
C ARG A 594 19.37 35.79 9.45
N PHE A 595 19.78 35.57 10.69
CA PHE A 595 19.09 34.77 11.70
C PHE A 595 19.13 35.48 13.06
N GLU A 596 18.29 36.51 13.23
CA GLU A 596 18.30 37.41 14.40
C GLU A 596 18.10 36.69 15.75
N SER A 597 17.47 35.52 15.75
CA SER A 597 17.13 34.73 16.94
C SER A 597 18.27 33.86 17.50
N ILE A 598 19.44 33.80 16.86
CA ILE A 598 20.52 32.89 17.25
C ILE A 598 21.51 33.56 18.22
N SER A 599 21.53 33.06 19.46
CA SER A 599 22.48 33.46 20.51
C SER A 599 23.89 32.85 20.32
N GLU A 600 23.98 31.62 19.83
CA GLU A 600 25.20 30.79 19.81
C GLU A 600 25.96 30.80 18.47
N THR A 601 26.02 31.95 17.78
CA THR A 601 26.65 32.05 16.45
C THR A 601 28.10 31.57 16.42
N ASP A 602 28.83 31.80 17.51
CA ASP A 602 30.26 31.50 17.64
C ASP A 602 30.55 29.99 17.74
N ALA A 603 29.74 29.25 18.50
CA ALA A 603 29.86 27.79 18.63
C ALA A 603 29.46 27.09 17.32
N ARG A 604 28.38 27.56 16.69
CA ARG A 604 27.89 27.03 15.41
C ARG A 604 28.88 27.29 14.26
N PHE A 605 29.54 28.46 14.24
CA PHE A 605 30.64 28.73 13.31
C PHE A 605 31.81 27.75 13.50
N GLN A 606 32.28 27.55 14.74
CA GLN A 606 33.37 26.62 15.02
C GLN A 606 33.06 25.19 14.55
N ASN A 607 31.83 24.72 14.77
CA ASN A 607 31.44 23.40 14.28
C ASN A 607 31.33 23.34 12.76
N SER A 608 30.79 24.36 12.10
CA SER A 608 30.72 24.42 10.63
C SER A 608 32.11 24.30 9.99
N VAL A 609 33.13 24.96 10.57
CA VAL A 609 34.52 24.82 10.13
C VAL A 609 35.06 23.40 10.38
N LYS A 610 34.77 22.79 11.54
CA LYS A 610 35.09 21.37 11.81
C LYS A 610 34.41 20.42 10.81
N SER A 611 33.16 20.68 10.42
CA SER A 611 32.44 19.85 9.44
C SER A 611 33.07 19.92 8.05
N ILE A 612 33.54 21.10 7.62
CA ILE A 612 34.29 21.26 6.36
C ILE A 612 35.59 20.43 6.42
N ASP A 613 36.38 20.59 7.49
CA ASP A 613 37.64 19.87 7.70
C ASP A 613 37.44 18.33 7.74
N GLN A 614 36.44 17.87 8.50
CA GLN A 614 36.03 16.46 8.53
C GLN A 614 35.57 15.94 7.17
N GLY A 615 34.89 16.75 6.35
CA GLY A 615 34.50 16.38 4.99
C GLY A 615 35.70 16.15 4.07
N ILE A 616 36.74 16.99 4.18
CA ILE A 616 37.99 16.87 3.42
C ILE A 616 38.79 15.66 3.90
N GLU A 617 38.84 15.43 5.21
CA GLU A 617 39.55 14.29 5.79
C GLU A 617 38.89 12.95 5.43
N LYS A 618 37.55 12.89 5.40
CA LYS A 618 36.79 11.74 4.87
C LYS A 618 37.07 11.46 3.40
N TYR A 619 37.28 12.50 2.59
CA TYR A 619 37.68 12.33 1.18
C TYR A 619 39.06 11.65 1.07
N LYS A 620 40.06 12.14 1.81
CA LYS A 620 41.42 11.57 1.84
C LYS A 620 41.40 10.09 2.23
N GLN A 621 40.76 9.77 3.35
CA GLN A 621 40.64 8.39 3.85
C GLN A 621 39.95 7.45 2.84
N LYS A 622 38.97 7.94 2.07
CA LYS A 622 38.31 7.16 1.03
C LYS A 622 39.23 6.86 -0.16
N ILE A 623 40.06 7.81 -0.58
CA ILE A 623 41.08 7.61 -1.61
C ILE A 623 42.18 6.65 -1.12
N GLU A 624 42.74 6.89 0.06
CA GLU A 624 43.79 6.03 0.66
C GLU A 624 43.34 4.57 0.80
N LYS A 625 42.08 4.33 1.20
CA LYS A 625 41.51 2.98 1.27
C LYS A 625 41.45 2.30 -0.12
N LEU A 626 40.97 3.01 -1.14
CA LEU A 626 40.89 2.48 -2.51
C LEU A 626 42.28 2.20 -3.08
N GLU A 627 43.27 3.05 -2.81
CA GLU A 627 44.66 2.85 -3.22
C GLU A 627 45.29 1.65 -2.48
N ALA A 628 45.02 1.47 -1.18
CA ALA A 628 45.46 0.30 -0.42
C ALA A 628 44.87 -1.02 -0.96
N ASP A 629 43.57 -1.03 -1.28
CA ASP A 629 42.89 -2.19 -1.87
C ASP A 629 43.44 -2.49 -3.28
N SER A 630 43.66 -1.47 -4.12
CA SER A 630 44.30 -1.59 -5.44
C SER A 630 45.71 -2.21 -5.35
N ASN A 631 46.53 -1.73 -4.42
CA ASN A 631 47.86 -2.27 -4.15
C ASN A 631 47.81 -3.74 -3.70
N LYS A 632 46.85 -4.10 -2.85
CA LYS A 632 46.64 -5.49 -2.40
C LYS A 632 46.25 -6.42 -3.57
N ILE A 633 45.34 -5.98 -4.44
CA ILE A 633 44.90 -6.74 -5.62
C ILE A 633 46.05 -6.87 -6.64
N THR A 634 46.85 -5.82 -6.85
CA THR A 634 48.05 -5.85 -7.70
C THR A 634 49.09 -6.88 -7.21
N LYS A 635 49.25 -7.01 -5.88
CA LYS A 635 50.10 -8.04 -5.27
C LYS A 635 49.55 -9.47 -5.46
N LEU A 636 48.23 -9.66 -5.45
CA LEU A 636 47.61 -10.95 -5.75
C LEU A 636 47.72 -11.30 -7.24
N PHE A 637 47.53 -10.32 -8.13
CA PHE A 637 47.69 -10.48 -9.58
C PHE A 637 49.08 -10.96 -9.99
N THR A 638 50.13 -10.42 -9.35
CA THR A 638 51.52 -10.84 -9.59
C THR A 638 51.85 -12.23 -9.03
N GLN A 639 51.08 -12.73 -8.05
CA GLN A 639 51.27 -14.05 -7.43
C GLN A 639 50.47 -15.20 -8.09
N HIS A 640 49.54 -14.91 -9.01
CA HIS A 640 48.68 -15.94 -9.62
C HIS A 640 48.97 -16.19 -11.11
N LEU A 641 49.08 -17.47 -11.47
CA LEU A 641 49.44 -17.95 -12.81
C LEU A 641 48.23 -18.34 -13.70
N GLY A 642 47.02 -18.35 -13.15
CA GLY A 642 45.79 -18.76 -13.86
C GLY A 642 45.22 -17.69 -14.79
N ARG A 643 44.96 -18.03 -16.07
CA ARG A 643 44.44 -17.10 -17.09
C ARG A 643 43.06 -16.53 -16.76
N TYR A 644 42.19 -17.33 -16.14
CA TYR A 644 40.83 -16.93 -15.73
C TYR A 644 40.88 -15.98 -14.52
N THR A 645 41.63 -16.35 -13.48
CA THR A 645 41.85 -15.53 -12.26
C THR A 645 42.42 -14.16 -12.60
N ARG A 646 43.35 -14.09 -13.58
CA ARG A 646 43.88 -12.81 -14.08
C ARG A 646 42.81 -11.92 -14.72
N LYS A 647 41.86 -12.47 -15.51
CA LYS A 647 40.76 -11.68 -16.12
C LYS A 647 39.86 -11.06 -15.03
N ALA A 648 39.57 -11.82 -13.97
CA ALA A 648 38.77 -11.33 -12.84
C ALA A 648 39.48 -10.21 -12.06
N LEU A 649 40.77 -10.40 -11.72
CA LEU A 649 41.58 -9.40 -11.00
C LEU A 649 41.78 -8.12 -11.82
N ILE A 650 41.91 -8.21 -13.16
CA ILE A 650 41.96 -7.03 -14.04
C ILE A 650 40.65 -6.24 -13.95
N LYS A 651 39.48 -6.90 -14.10
CA LYS A 651 38.18 -6.22 -13.92
C LYS A 651 38.07 -5.53 -12.55
N GLN A 652 38.56 -6.14 -11.47
CA GLN A 652 38.58 -5.51 -10.14
C GLN A 652 39.51 -4.29 -10.06
N LEU A 653 40.68 -4.30 -10.70
CA LEU A 653 41.56 -3.14 -10.79
C LEU A 653 40.92 -2.01 -11.61
N ASP A 654 40.32 -2.32 -12.75
CA ASP A 654 39.60 -1.34 -13.59
C ASP A 654 38.45 -0.68 -12.82
N ARG A 655 37.69 -1.45 -12.01
CA ARG A 655 36.65 -0.92 -11.10
C ARG A 655 37.21 0.08 -10.11
N ILE A 656 38.30 -0.26 -9.42
CA ILE A 656 38.87 0.61 -8.38
C ILE A 656 39.49 1.87 -9.00
N GLY A 657 40.18 1.75 -10.13
CA GLY A 657 40.70 2.89 -10.88
C GLY A 657 39.59 3.87 -11.28
N GLY A 658 38.52 3.36 -11.91
CA GLY A 658 37.37 4.19 -12.30
C GLY A 658 36.67 4.89 -11.13
N LYS A 659 36.68 4.30 -9.91
CA LYS A 659 36.18 4.95 -8.69
C LYS A 659 37.10 6.05 -8.19
N ILE A 660 38.42 5.87 -8.24
CA ILE A 660 39.40 6.89 -7.88
C ILE A 660 39.26 8.10 -8.84
N ASP A 661 39.23 7.85 -10.15
CA ASP A 661 39.05 8.90 -11.16
C ASP A 661 37.72 9.64 -11.00
N SER A 662 36.63 8.90 -10.72
CA SER A 662 35.31 9.48 -10.46
C SER A 662 35.27 10.35 -9.21
N LEU A 663 35.98 9.98 -8.13
CA LEU A 663 36.09 10.78 -6.91
C LEU A 663 36.95 12.04 -7.14
N LYS A 664 38.10 11.90 -7.80
CA LYS A 664 39.00 13.04 -8.11
C LYS A 664 38.34 14.05 -9.03
N GLY A 665 37.63 13.60 -10.06
CA GLY A 665 36.87 14.42 -11.01
C GLY A 665 35.54 14.97 -10.50
N LYS A 666 35.18 14.74 -9.24
CA LYS A 666 33.91 15.19 -8.66
C LYS A 666 33.95 16.68 -8.34
N ASP A 667 32.83 17.36 -8.59
CA ASP A 667 32.65 18.78 -8.26
C ASP A 667 32.71 18.99 -6.74
N VAL A 668 33.39 20.06 -6.29
CA VAL A 668 33.59 20.36 -4.87
C VAL A 668 32.28 20.62 -4.14
N VAL A 669 31.37 21.42 -4.73
CA VAL A 669 30.08 21.74 -4.13
C VAL A 669 29.20 20.49 -4.08
N GLN A 670 29.19 19.69 -5.15
CA GLN A 670 28.49 18.40 -5.19
C GLN A 670 29.00 17.43 -4.11
N TYR A 671 30.32 17.30 -3.94
CA TYR A 671 30.90 16.43 -2.92
C TYR A 671 30.56 16.88 -1.51
N PHE A 672 30.59 18.19 -1.22
CA PHE A 672 30.22 18.70 0.10
C PHE A 672 28.72 18.60 0.41
N MET A 673 27.84 18.66 -0.60
CA MET A 673 26.41 18.32 -0.44
C MET A 673 26.21 16.83 -0.14
N GLU A 674 26.94 15.94 -0.80
CA GLU A 674 26.89 14.49 -0.53
C GLU A 674 27.49 14.12 0.83
N SER A 675 28.56 14.81 1.25
CA SER A 675 29.29 14.60 2.50
C SER A 675 28.71 15.40 3.68
N LEU A 676 27.54 16.02 3.49
CA LEU A 676 26.69 16.60 4.53
C LEU A 676 27.22 17.88 5.18
N VAL A 677 28.19 18.50 4.52
CA VAL A 677 28.75 19.81 4.88
C VAL A 677 27.85 20.93 4.36
N LEU A 678 27.21 20.74 3.20
CA LEU A 678 26.28 21.69 2.59
C LEU A 678 24.83 21.17 2.56
N PRO A 679 23.82 22.06 2.50
CA PRO A 679 22.41 21.69 2.37
C PRO A 679 22.14 20.91 1.08
N ARG A 680 21.42 19.78 1.17
CA ARG A 680 21.07 18.93 0.02
C ARG A 680 19.59 19.00 -0.40
N TYR A 681 18.74 19.67 0.40
CA TYR A 681 17.27 19.58 0.36
C TYR A 681 16.60 20.09 -0.94
N ALA A 682 17.30 20.91 -1.74
CA ALA A 682 16.73 21.59 -2.90
C ALA A 682 17.33 21.13 -4.26
N PHE A 683 18.33 20.24 -4.25
CA PHE A 683 19.03 19.83 -5.48
C PHE A 683 18.63 18.42 -5.92
N PRO A 684 18.50 18.19 -7.24
CA PRO A 684 17.97 16.95 -7.77
C PRO A 684 18.99 15.81 -7.55
N GLY A 685 18.51 14.63 -7.16
CA GLY A 685 19.35 13.50 -6.76
C GLY A 685 20.09 12.82 -7.92
N GLU A 686 20.55 11.59 -7.73
CA GLU A 686 20.92 10.75 -8.86
C GLU A 686 19.66 10.31 -9.61
N PHE A 687 19.74 10.21 -10.94
CA PHE A 687 18.64 9.75 -11.80
C PHE A 687 19.04 8.55 -12.63
N VAL A 688 18.05 7.70 -12.89
CA VAL A 688 18.07 6.68 -13.92
C VAL A 688 17.35 7.24 -15.15
N GLU A 689 18.04 7.26 -16.29
CA GLU A 689 17.45 7.64 -17.57
C GLU A 689 16.49 6.56 -18.06
N ILE A 690 15.39 6.95 -18.69
CA ILE A 690 14.38 6.00 -19.17
C ILE A 690 14.31 6.08 -20.70
N PHE A 691 14.39 4.92 -21.37
CA PHE A 691 14.34 4.87 -22.84
C PHE A 691 13.23 3.93 -23.34
N GLU A 692 12.37 4.41 -24.22
CA GLU A 692 11.50 3.55 -25.03
C GLU A 692 12.28 2.99 -26.23
N LYS A 693 12.25 1.68 -26.40
CA LYS A 693 12.87 0.94 -27.51
C LYS A 693 11.91 0.85 -28.70
N VAL A 694 12.12 1.71 -29.69
CA VAL A 694 11.32 1.79 -30.93
C VAL A 694 11.98 0.98 -32.05
N LEU A 695 11.22 0.10 -32.70
CA LEU A 695 11.69 -0.67 -33.85
C LEU A 695 11.23 -0.02 -35.17
N TYR A 696 12.16 0.24 -36.10
CA TYR A 696 11.86 0.91 -37.38
C TYR A 696 12.41 0.13 -38.60
N LYS A 697 11.65 -0.03 -39.69
CA LYS A 697 12.13 -0.76 -40.87
C LYS A 697 13.29 0.01 -41.53
N LYS A 698 14.45 -0.63 -41.71
CA LYS A 698 15.52 -0.10 -42.56
C LYS A 698 15.12 -0.29 -44.03
N PRO A 699 15.28 0.72 -44.90
CA PRO A 699 15.02 0.57 -46.32
C PRO A 699 16.16 -0.20 -47.01
N THR A 700 16.06 -1.54 -47.04
CA THR A 700 17.02 -2.42 -47.73
C THR A 700 16.32 -3.31 -48.78
N ARG A 701 17.02 -3.63 -49.87
CA ARG A 701 16.48 -4.41 -51.01
C ARG A 701 16.27 -5.90 -50.74
N TYR A 702 16.74 -6.43 -49.60
CA TYR A 702 16.66 -7.86 -49.27
C TYR A 702 16.36 -8.07 -47.78
N ARG A 703 15.28 -8.81 -47.49
CA ARG A 703 14.72 -9.24 -46.18
C ARG A 703 14.63 -8.16 -45.09
N HIS A 704 13.44 -8.03 -44.49
CA HIS A 704 13.12 -7.06 -43.44
C HIS A 704 14.17 -6.98 -42.32
N GLN A 705 15.05 -5.97 -42.40
CA GLN A 705 15.92 -5.56 -41.30
C GLN A 705 15.33 -4.31 -40.64
N TYR A 706 15.46 -4.26 -39.32
CA TYR A 706 15.32 -3.06 -38.49
C TYR A 706 16.71 -2.88 -37.81
N GLY A 707 17.08 -1.83 -37.09
CA GLY A 707 16.36 -0.60 -36.79
C GLY A 707 15.87 -0.59 -35.36
N ILE A 708 16.73 -0.15 -34.45
CA ILE A 708 16.40 0.19 -33.07
C ILE A 708 16.69 1.68 -32.91
N TRP A 709 15.74 2.41 -32.35
CA TRP A 709 15.91 3.79 -31.91
C TRP A 709 15.49 3.86 -30.44
N LEU A 710 16.28 4.54 -29.61
CA LEU A 710 15.96 4.76 -28.20
C LEU A 710 15.37 6.16 -28.06
N ASN A 711 14.09 6.22 -27.71
CA ASN A 711 13.36 7.45 -27.48
C ASN A 711 13.47 7.81 -25.99
N PRO A 712 14.09 8.94 -25.60
CA PRO A 712 14.20 9.33 -24.20
C PRO A 712 12.82 9.68 -23.63
N LEU A 713 12.55 9.15 -22.43
CA LEU A 713 11.37 9.44 -21.60
C LEU A 713 11.82 10.15 -20.33
N GLU A 714 10.88 10.68 -19.53
CA GLU A 714 11.23 11.44 -18.34
C GLU A 714 12.01 10.61 -17.28
N PRO A 715 13.21 11.07 -16.87
CA PRO A 715 14.11 10.33 -15.97
C PRO A 715 13.56 10.26 -14.53
N ARG A 716 14.03 9.28 -13.74
CA ARG A 716 13.55 9.07 -12.36
C ARG A 716 14.66 9.02 -11.33
N GLU A 717 14.42 9.63 -10.16
CA GLU A 717 15.27 9.54 -8.98
C GLU A 717 15.65 8.07 -8.70
N SER A 718 16.94 7.77 -8.55
CA SER A 718 17.44 6.39 -8.49
C SER A 718 16.75 5.52 -7.42
N ARG A 719 16.45 6.10 -6.26
CA ARG A 719 15.70 5.46 -5.15
C ARG A 719 14.29 5.00 -5.53
N MET A 720 13.61 5.72 -6.43
CA MET A 720 12.32 5.33 -7.01
C MET A 720 12.51 4.42 -8.22
N ALA A 721 13.53 4.67 -9.04
CA ALA A 721 13.81 3.90 -10.24
C ALA A 721 14.04 2.41 -9.95
N ILE A 722 14.82 2.07 -8.92
CA ILE A 722 15.04 0.68 -8.48
C ILE A 722 13.79 -0.01 -7.89
N GLN A 723 12.64 0.68 -7.78
CA GLN A 723 11.35 0.09 -7.42
C GLN A 723 10.35 0.12 -8.58
N GLU A 724 10.30 1.19 -9.36
CA GLU A 724 9.38 1.33 -10.50
C GLU A 724 9.90 0.59 -11.76
N TYR A 725 11.18 0.73 -12.10
CA TYR A 725 11.79 0.34 -13.38
C TYR A 725 12.67 -0.90 -13.27
N VAL A 726 12.18 -1.89 -12.53
CA VAL A 726 12.86 -3.17 -12.33
C VAL A 726 12.56 -4.09 -13.52
N PRO A 727 13.56 -4.72 -14.15
CA PRO A 727 13.34 -5.63 -15.29
C PRO A 727 12.30 -6.72 -15.01
N GLY A 728 11.48 -7.05 -16.01
CA GLY A 728 10.32 -7.92 -15.88
C GLY A 728 9.04 -7.24 -15.36
N LYS A 729 9.15 -6.03 -14.78
CA LYS A 729 7.99 -5.28 -14.28
C LYS A 729 7.24 -4.58 -15.42
N HIS A 730 5.92 -4.48 -15.25
CA HIS A 730 5.07 -3.65 -16.10
C HIS A 730 4.81 -2.29 -15.45
N ILE A 731 5.01 -1.22 -16.23
CA ILE A 731 4.76 0.16 -15.83
C ILE A 731 3.90 0.86 -16.88
N ARG A 732 3.21 1.93 -16.49
CA ARG A 732 2.59 2.86 -17.43
C ARG A 732 3.33 4.18 -17.47
N SER A 733 3.41 4.75 -18.67
CA SER A 733 3.87 6.11 -18.95
C SER A 733 3.17 6.60 -20.22
N GLY A 734 2.63 7.81 -20.22
CA GLY A 734 1.95 8.40 -21.38
C GLY A 734 0.79 7.56 -21.92
N LYS A 735 -0.05 7.00 -21.02
CA LYS A 735 -1.16 6.07 -21.35
C LYS A 735 -0.75 4.75 -22.02
N ILE A 736 0.55 4.43 -22.11
CA ILE A 736 1.07 3.20 -22.73
C ILE A 736 1.56 2.25 -21.64
N LEU A 737 1.28 0.96 -21.79
CA LEU A 737 1.84 -0.09 -20.95
C LEU A 737 3.21 -0.50 -21.52
N TYR A 738 4.25 -0.41 -20.70
CA TYR A 738 5.59 -0.86 -21.01
C TYR A 738 5.98 -2.04 -20.12
N LEU A 739 6.75 -2.97 -20.69
CA LEU A 739 7.56 -3.96 -19.98
C LEU A 739 8.96 -3.37 -19.84
N VAL A 740 9.54 -3.41 -18.64
CA VAL A 740 10.97 -3.12 -18.45
C VAL A 740 11.76 -4.33 -18.96
N GLU A 741 12.51 -4.17 -20.05
CA GLU A 741 13.26 -5.25 -20.70
C GLU A 741 14.65 -5.45 -20.09
N GLY A 742 15.29 -4.37 -19.64
CA GLY A 742 16.64 -4.40 -19.09
C GLY A 742 17.12 -3.05 -18.55
N ILE A 743 18.35 -3.01 -18.04
CA ILE A 743 19.01 -1.82 -17.48
C ILE A 743 20.43 -1.65 -18.02
N SER A 744 20.92 -0.42 -18.17
CA SER A 744 22.33 -0.16 -18.50
C SER A 744 23.14 0.20 -17.25
N PHE A 745 24.44 -0.15 -17.27
CA PHE A 745 25.42 0.11 -16.23
C PHE A 745 26.83 0.03 -16.84
N GLU A 746 27.82 0.70 -16.25
CA GLU A 746 29.24 0.50 -16.58
C GLU A 746 29.92 -0.45 -15.56
N GLU A 747 31.18 -0.82 -15.81
CA GLU A 747 31.94 -1.69 -14.89
C GLU A 747 32.12 -1.02 -13.50
N LYS A 748 32.24 0.31 -13.45
CA LYS A 748 32.35 1.11 -12.22
C LYS A 748 31.11 1.07 -11.32
N ASP A 749 29.94 0.74 -11.88
CA ASP A 749 28.64 0.70 -11.20
C ASP A 749 28.31 -0.68 -10.61
N LYS A 750 29.25 -1.63 -10.75
CA LYS A 750 29.20 -2.97 -10.14
C LYS A 750 29.87 -2.96 -8.78
N GLU A 751 29.20 -3.55 -7.80
CA GLU A 751 29.71 -3.74 -6.45
C GLU A 751 29.58 -5.21 -6.02
N ASP A 752 30.48 -5.67 -5.17
CA ASP A 752 30.32 -6.97 -4.52
C ASP A 752 29.50 -6.72 -3.24
N LEU A 753 28.30 -7.31 -3.12
CA LEU A 753 27.39 -7.13 -1.98
C LEU A 753 27.45 -8.33 -1.05
N PHE A 754 27.85 -8.09 0.20
CA PHE A 754 27.88 -9.11 1.26
C PHE A 754 26.66 -8.93 2.15
N LEU A 755 25.72 -9.89 2.13
CA LEU A 755 24.40 -9.77 2.76
C LEU A 755 24.18 -10.86 3.81
N CYS A 756 23.80 -10.49 5.03
CA CYS A 756 23.36 -11.44 6.04
C CYS A 756 21.83 -11.58 6.05
N ILE A 757 21.32 -12.73 5.62
CA ILE A 757 19.88 -13.03 5.60
C ILE A 757 19.23 -13.11 6.99
N ILE A 758 20.02 -13.33 8.05
CA ILE A 758 19.52 -13.51 9.42
C ILE A 758 19.34 -12.18 10.16
N CYS A 759 20.34 -11.28 10.13
CA CYS A 759 20.28 -10.02 10.87
C CYS A 759 20.20 -8.75 9.99
N GLY A 760 20.14 -8.91 8.66
CA GLY A 760 20.01 -7.80 7.71
C GLY A 760 21.26 -6.92 7.54
N TRP A 761 22.38 -7.27 8.18
CA TRP A 761 23.70 -6.63 7.96
C TRP A 761 24.08 -6.73 6.49
N ALA A 762 24.60 -5.64 5.92
CA ALA A 762 25.10 -5.60 4.55
C ALA A 762 26.38 -4.78 4.42
N GLN A 763 27.28 -5.19 3.52
CA GLN A 763 28.48 -4.44 3.17
C GLN A 763 28.59 -4.30 1.64
N ILE A 764 29.03 -3.12 1.18
CA ILE A 764 29.28 -2.82 -0.23
C ILE A 764 30.80 -2.82 -0.46
N GLY A 765 31.28 -3.74 -1.30
CA GLY A 765 32.68 -3.90 -1.65
C GLY A 765 33.58 -4.35 -0.48
N GLY A 766 34.86 -4.55 -0.78
CA GLY A 766 35.85 -5.02 0.19
C GLY A 766 36.15 -6.52 0.06
N ILE A 767 36.70 -7.11 1.13
CA ILE A 767 37.16 -8.50 1.14
C ILE A 767 36.01 -9.43 1.53
N GLU A 768 35.88 -10.54 0.82
CA GLU A 768 34.89 -11.58 1.12
C GLU A 768 34.99 -12.10 2.56
N CYS A 769 33.84 -12.26 3.21
CA CYS A 769 33.71 -12.69 4.59
C CYS A 769 32.71 -13.86 4.69
N ASP A 770 33.20 -15.03 5.13
CA ASP A 770 32.39 -16.26 5.23
C ASP A 770 31.25 -16.18 6.27
N LYS A 771 31.40 -15.31 7.26
CA LYS A 771 30.51 -15.15 8.42
C LYS A 771 30.19 -13.69 8.70
N CYS A 772 28.95 -13.43 9.05
CA CYS A 772 28.45 -12.11 9.43
C CYS A 772 29.16 -11.58 10.70
N PRO A 773 29.73 -10.36 10.67
CA PRO A 773 30.33 -9.75 11.85
C PRO A 773 29.35 -9.59 13.03
N LYS A 774 28.07 -9.26 12.77
CA LYS A 774 27.03 -9.05 13.80
C LYS A 774 26.53 -10.36 14.43
N CYS A 775 26.22 -11.38 13.64
CA CYS A 775 25.50 -12.58 14.11
C CYS A 775 26.17 -13.93 13.78
N GLN A 776 27.39 -13.94 13.23
CA GLN A 776 28.17 -15.13 12.87
C GLN A 776 27.52 -16.12 11.87
N SER A 777 26.32 -15.81 11.37
CA SER A 777 25.61 -16.57 10.34
C SER A 777 26.31 -16.44 8.98
N LYS A 778 26.09 -17.41 8.09
CA LYS A 778 26.64 -17.39 6.73
C LYS A 778 26.18 -16.14 5.96
N ILE A 779 27.09 -15.54 5.21
CA ILE A 779 26.81 -14.43 4.29
C ILE A 779 26.41 -14.96 2.90
N SER A 780 25.49 -14.26 2.24
CA SER A 780 25.20 -14.36 0.81
C SER A 780 25.97 -13.26 0.08
N THR A 781 26.89 -13.64 -0.79
CA THR A 781 27.61 -12.73 -1.69
C THR A 781 26.84 -12.60 -2.99
N LYS A 782 26.53 -11.38 -3.45
CA LYS A 782 25.81 -11.10 -4.70
C LYS A 782 26.50 -10.01 -5.52
N THR A 783 26.29 -10.02 -6.84
CA THR A 783 26.75 -8.89 -7.67
C THR A 783 25.73 -7.75 -7.60
N GLY A 784 26.07 -6.67 -6.92
CA GLY A 784 25.29 -5.44 -6.90
C GLY A 784 25.43 -4.67 -8.21
N ILE A 785 24.32 -4.22 -8.78
CA ILE A 785 24.31 -3.28 -9.91
C ILE A 785 23.51 -2.02 -9.55
N LYS A 786 24.14 -0.86 -9.74
CA LYS A 786 23.50 0.45 -9.69
C LYS A 786 23.11 0.85 -11.13
N PRO A 787 21.81 0.93 -11.47
CA PRO A 787 21.39 1.21 -12.85
C PRO A 787 21.67 2.67 -13.25
N MET A 788 22.15 2.89 -14.47
CA MET A 788 22.25 4.21 -15.11
C MET A 788 21.02 4.54 -15.95
N SER A 789 20.49 3.55 -16.68
CA SER A 789 19.25 3.69 -17.44
C SER A 789 18.39 2.44 -17.40
N ALA A 790 17.10 2.57 -17.72
CA ALA A 790 16.18 1.45 -17.90
C ALA A 790 15.55 1.49 -19.30
N ILE A 791 15.55 0.33 -19.96
CA ILE A 791 15.05 0.15 -21.33
C ILE A 791 13.65 -0.46 -21.28
N LEU A 792 12.70 0.24 -21.91
CA LEU A 792 11.29 -0.10 -21.97
C LEU A 792 10.88 -0.62 -23.34
N PHE A 793 10.07 -1.67 -23.35
CA PHE A 793 9.43 -2.20 -24.55
C PHE A 793 7.90 -2.08 -24.45
N LYS A 794 7.24 -1.61 -25.52
CA LYS A 794 5.78 -1.42 -25.55
C LYS A 794 5.06 -2.77 -25.44
N ALA A 795 4.42 -3.01 -24.30
CA ALA A 795 3.76 -4.27 -23.98
C ALA A 795 2.37 -4.35 -24.63
N LYS A 796 1.86 -5.58 -24.80
CA LYS A 796 0.45 -5.82 -25.13
C LYS A 796 -0.38 -5.73 -23.84
N ASP A 797 -1.64 -5.31 -23.93
CA ASP A 797 -2.52 -5.21 -22.77
C ASP A 797 -2.63 -6.54 -22.00
N ILE A 798 -2.40 -6.46 -20.69
CA ILE A 798 -2.48 -7.58 -19.75
C ILE A 798 -3.85 -7.56 -19.05
N ASN A 799 -4.37 -8.75 -18.72
CA ASN A 799 -5.61 -8.87 -17.96
C ASN A 799 -5.51 -8.16 -16.60
N ARG A 800 -6.65 -7.63 -16.14
CA ARG A 800 -6.78 -6.56 -15.11
C ARG A 800 -6.13 -6.81 -13.73
N ASN A 801 -5.59 -8.01 -13.45
CA ASN A 801 -5.17 -8.47 -12.12
C ASN A 801 -3.65 -8.70 -11.96
N GLU A 802 -2.84 -8.62 -13.01
CA GLU A 802 -1.41 -9.00 -12.97
C GLU A 802 -0.47 -7.78 -12.99
N ILE A 803 -0.57 -6.93 -11.97
CA ILE A 803 0.52 -6.01 -11.60
C ILE A 803 0.85 -6.31 -10.14
N ALA A 804 1.61 -7.39 -9.93
CA ALA A 804 2.18 -7.70 -8.63
C ALA A 804 3.10 -6.54 -8.22
N ILE A 805 2.95 -6.06 -6.98
CA ILE A 805 3.91 -5.14 -6.38
C ILE A 805 5.05 -6.02 -5.84
N PRO A 806 6.26 -6.00 -6.44
CA PRO A 806 7.36 -6.79 -5.92
C PRO A 806 7.76 -6.29 -4.53
N ARG A 807 8.14 -7.21 -3.65
CA ARG A 807 8.71 -6.88 -2.34
C ARG A 807 10.14 -6.33 -2.53
N SER A 808 10.38 -5.11 -2.09
CA SER A 808 11.73 -4.54 -2.00
C SER A 808 12.30 -4.76 -0.59
N TYR A 809 13.55 -5.19 -0.49
CA TYR A 809 14.23 -5.37 0.79
C TYR A 809 15.03 -4.11 1.14
N ILE A 810 15.16 -3.86 2.44
CA ILE A 810 15.95 -2.75 2.97
C ILE A 810 16.90 -3.36 3.99
N CYS A 811 18.19 -3.20 3.73
CA CYS A 811 19.26 -3.61 4.61
C CYS A 811 19.88 -2.38 5.26
N ALA A 812 20.19 -2.47 6.55
CA ALA A 812 21.12 -1.54 7.17
C ALA A 812 22.52 -1.95 6.70
N GLY A 813 23.16 -1.09 5.90
CA GLY A 813 24.56 -1.26 5.56
C GLY A 813 25.45 -1.05 6.78
N GLU A 814 26.70 -1.49 6.71
CA GLU A 814 27.70 -1.09 7.69
C GLU A 814 27.71 0.44 7.83
N PRO A 815 27.69 0.98 9.07
CA PRO A 815 28.06 2.36 9.30
C PRO A 815 29.41 2.62 8.63
N SER A 816 29.52 3.70 7.84
CA SER A 816 30.76 4.05 7.13
C SER A 816 31.93 4.39 8.06
N GLU A 817 31.68 4.41 9.36
CA GLU A 817 32.59 4.74 10.44
C GLU A 817 32.44 3.63 11.50
N LYS A 818 33.53 3.24 12.19
CA LYS A 818 33.35 2.81 13.58
C LYS A 818 32.62 3.96 14.26
N PRO A 819 31.49 3.73 14.96
CA PRO A 819 30.72 4.83 15.52
C PRO A 819 31.66 5.76 16.27
N ILE A 820 31.61 7.05 15.93
CA ILE A 820 32.22 8.10 16.76
C ILE A 820 31.74 7.77 18.18
N PRO A 821 32.64 7.61 19.17
CA PRO A 821 32.25 7.13 20.49
C PRO A 821 31.57 8.25 21.30
N THR A 822 30.43 8.74 20.82
CA THR A 822 29.32 9.15 21.68
C THR A 822 28.80 7.88 22.32
N SER A 823 29.41 7.54 23.46
CA SER A 823 28.94 6.64 24.52
C SER A 823 27.91 5.57 24.12
N TYR A 824 28.28 4.30 24.32
CA TYR A 824 27.30 3.24 24.63
C TYR A 824 26.57 3.62 25.93
N GLY A 825 25.59 4.52 25.82
CA GLY A 825 24.72 4.94 26.90
C GLY A 825 23.43 4.15 26.78
N LYS A 826 23.30 3.10 27.61
CA LYS A 826 21.97 2.72 28.08
C LYS A 826 21.36 3.99 28.68
N ILE A 827 20.17 4.37 28.23
CA ILE A 827 19.38 5.35 28.97
C ILE A 827 18.95 4.62 30.23
N GLU A 828 19.43 5.02 31.42
CA GLU A 828 19.21 4.29 32.68
C GLU A 828 17.73 3.98 32.94
N LYS A 829 16.83 4.85 32.43
CA LYS A 829 15.38 4.70 32.47
C LYS A 829 14.81 3.61 31.53
N TYR A 830 15.44 3.40 30.38
CA TYR A 830 15.06 2.40 29.36
C TYR A 830 16.25 1.49 29.07
N ASP A 831 16.71 0.80 30.11
CA ASP A 831 17.97 0.03 30.17
C ASP A 831 18.08 -1.13 29.15
N GLU A 832 17.08 -1.29 28.29
CA GLU A 832 16.90 -2.35 27.29
C GLU A 832 16.81 -1.81 25.84
N ILE A 833 17.00 -0.50 25.65
CA ILE A 833 17.07 0.15 24.33
C ILE A 833 18.54 0.46 23.99
N ASP A 834 19.13 -0.32 23.08
CA ASP A 834 20.39 0.07 22.43
C ASP A 834 20.11 1.06 21.30
N ILE A 835 20.95 2.10 21.18
CA ILE A 835 20.87 3.07 20.09
C ILE A 835 22.17 3.16 19.29
N ILE A 836 22.07 2.99 17.97
CA ILE A 836 23.20 3.18 17.03
C ILE A 836 22.91 4.39 16.15
N THR A 837 23.71 5.44 16.29
CA THR A 837 23.65 6.64 15.43
C THR A 837 24.53 6.46 14.18
N THR A 838 23.94 6.73 12.99
CA THR A 838 24.54 6.66 11.63
C THR A 838 24.34 5.31 10.94
N VAL A 839 23.57 5.30 9.84
CA VAL A 839 23.28 4.10 9.04
C VAL A 839 23.32 4.43 7.55
N SER A 840 24.28 3.84 6.83
CA SER A 840 24.25 3.77 5.37
C SER A 840 23.11 2.85 4.94
N LYS A 841 22.00 3.39 4.44
CA LYS A 841 20.85 2.57 4.06
C LYS A 841 21.05 1.96 2.67
N LEU A 842 21.14 0.63 2.61
CA LEU A 842 21.22 -0.12 1.36
C LEU A 842 19.83 -0.64 1.00
N ARG A 843 19.17 -0.03 0.01
CA ARG A 843 17.92 -0.59 -0.53
C ARG A 843 18.27 -1.57 -1.65
N ILE A 844 17.82 -2.81 -1.50
CA ILE A 844 18.07 -3.91 -2.43
C ILE A 844 16.75 -4.38 -3.03
N HIS A 845 16.68 -4.46 -4.35
CA HIS A 845 15.52 -4.97 -5.06
C HIS A 845 15.88 -6.24 -5.83
N HIS A 846 15.18 -7.33 -5.53
CA HIS A 846 15.20 -8.56 -6.34
C HIS A 846 14.06 -8.52 -7.36
N PRO A 847 14.34 -8.48 -8.68
CA PRO A 847 13.32 -8.48 -9.73
C PRO A 847 12.15 -9.46 -9.58
N ASN A 848 12.36 -10.65 -9.00
CA ASN A 848 11.33 -11.68 -8.91
C ASN A 848 10.38 -11.58 -7.68
N GLY A 849 10.64 -10.67 -6.73
CA GLY A 849 9.72 -10.33 -5.63
C GLY A 849 9.33 -11.45 -4.63
N GLN A 850 9.90 -12.65 -4.76
CA GLN A 850 9.75 -13.78 -3.85
C GLN A 850 10.99 -13.94 -2.95
N GLN A 851 10.79 -14.65 -1.84
CA GLN A 851 11.78 -14.85 -0.77
C GLN A 851 12.66 -16.10 -0.99
N GLU A 852 12.47 -16.80 -2.11
CA GLU A 852 13.25 -17.98 -2.51
C GLU A 852 14.44 -17.56 -3.40
N ASP A 853 15.56 -18.25 -3.24
CA ASP A 853 16.86 -18.05 -3.92
C ASP A 853 16.84 -18.31 -5.45
N ASN A 854 15.89 -17.72 -6.17
CA ASN A 854 15.88 -17.72 -7.63
C ASN A 854 16.98 -16.76 -8.13
N GLU A 855 18.17 -17.31 -8.37
CA GLU A 855 19.32 -16.61 -8.96
C GLU A 855 18.89 -15.77 -10.18
N ILE A 856 19.21 -14.49 -10.13
CA ILE A 856 18.84 -13.51 -11.17
C ILE A 856 20.08 -13.23 -11.99
N THR A 857 20.00 -13.51 -13.29
CA THR A 857 21.13 -13.31 -14.21
C THR A 857 20.86 -12.10 -15.09
N ILE A 858 21.86 -11.26 -15.35
CA ILE A 858 21.77 -10.09 -16.26
C ILE A 858 22.85 -10.17 -17.34
N CYS A 859 22.55 -9.79 -18.58
CA CYS A 859 23.56 -9.71 -19.65
C CYS A 859 24.45 -8.45 -19.51
N GLU A 860 25.78 -8.62 -19.60
CA GLU A 860 26.77 -7.53 -19.50
C GLU A 860 26.69 -6.50 -20.65
N GLU A 861 26.19 -6.86 -21.84
CA GLU A 861 26.05 -5.94 -22.98
C GLU A 861 24.66 -5.30 -23.09
N CYS A 862 23.58 -6.09 -22.96
CA CYS A 862 22.22 -5.62 -23.27
C CYS A 862 21.32 -5.39 -22.05
N GLY A 863 21.78 -5.74 -20.84
CA GLY A 863 21.06 -5.46 -19.60
C GLY A 863 19.79 -6.29 -19.36
N SER A 864 19.46 -7.24 -20.25
CA SER A 864 18.30 -8.11 -20.12
C SER A 864 18.45 -9.11 -18.97
N VAL A 865 17.32 -9.44 -18.32
CA VAL A 865 17.28 -10.21 -17.07
C VAL A 865 16.61 -11.57 -17.23
N TYR A 866 17.15 -12.60 -16.57
CA TYR A 866 16.71 -13.99 -16.67
C TYR A 866 16.30 -14.57 -15.31
N GLY A 867 15.36 -15.52 -15.32
CA GLY A 867 14.96 -16.31 -14.15
C GLY A 867 14.86 -17.80 -14.46
N GLY A 868 15.77 -18.60 -13.91
CA GLY A 868 15.62 -20.05 -13.69
C GLY A 868 15.52 -20.99 -14.90
N ARG A 869 15.63 -20.53 -16.16
CA ARG A 869 15.77 -21.40 -17.35
C ARG A 869 16.75 -20.79 -18.35
N GLU A 870 17.39 -21.66 -19.13
CA GLU A 870 18.43 -21.31 -20.12
C GLU A 870 18.03 -20.12 -21.00
N PRO A 871 19.01 -19.28 -21.40
CA PRO A 871 18.71 -18.09 -22.16
C PRO A 871 18.05 -18.45 -23.48
N ASN A 872 16.79 -18.04 -23.63
CA ASN A 872 16.33 -17.54 -24.91
C ASN A 872 17.14 -16.28 -25.20
N HIS A 873 18.37 -16.46 -25.69
CA HIS A 873 19.12 -15.42 -26.36
C HIS A 873 18.18 -14.86 -27.40
N HIS A 874 17.69 -13.65 -27.17
CA HIS A 874 16.90 -12.99 -28.17
C HIS A 874 17.83 -12.87 -29.38
N LYS A 875 17.46 -13.57 -30.46
CA LYS A 875 17.51 -12.88 -31.74
C LYS A 875 16.74 -11.59 -31.50
N LEU A 876 17.48 -10.50 -31.29
CA LEU A 876 16.99 -9.19 -31.70
C LEU A 876 16.42 -9.44 -33.11
N ASP A 877 15.18 -9.07 -33.40
CA ASP A 877 14.41 -9.57 -34.56
C ASP A 877 15.05 -9.28 -35.95
N MET A 878 16.25 -8.72 -35.98
CA MET A 878 17.17 -8.48 -37.10
C MET A 878 18.19 -9.61 -37.34
N GLY A 879 18.31 -10.60 -36.45
CA GLY A 879 19.31 -11.66 -36.55
C GLY A 879 20.74 -11.26 -36.14
N GLY A 880 20.89 -10.25 -35.28
CA GLY A 880 22.13 -10.05 -34.52
C GLY A 880 22.05 -10.83 -33.20
N ASN A 881 23.08 -11.61 -32.88
CA ASN A 881 23.25 -12.16 -31.55
C ASN A 881 23.88 -11.08 -30.66
N CYS A 882 23.33 -10.88 -29.46
CA CYS A 882 24.10 -10.27 -28.37
C CYS A 882 25.26 -11.23 -28.02
N ASN A 883 26.43 -10.71 -27.67
CA ASN A 883 27.60 -11.51 -27.31
C ASN A 883 27.99 -11.35 -25.82
N GLY A 884 27.28 -10.51 -25.08
CA GLY A 884 27.58 -10.17 -23.70
C GLY A 884 27.45 -11.36 -22.75
N ASP A 885 28.51 -11.57 -21.97
CA ASP A 885 28.58 -12.61 -20.95
C ASP A 885 27.42 -12.44 -19.92
N PRO A 886 26.79 -13.54 -19.46
CA PRO A 886 25.81 -13.49 -18.38
C PRO A 886 26.48 -13.29 -17.02
N ILE A 887 25.96 -12.35 -16.23
CA ILE A 887 26.33 -12.07 -14.84
C ILE A 887 25.29 -12.74 -13.93
N PRO A 888 25.59 -13.86 -13.25
CA PRO A 888 24.64 -14.54 -12.36
C PRO A 888 24.55 -13.87 -10.97
N ASP A 889 23.48 -14.23 -10.25
CA ASP A 889 23.13 -13.76 -8.90
C ASP A 889 23.29 -12.25 -8.65
N VAL A 890 22.60 -11.47 -9.48
CA VAL A 890 22.59 -10.02 -9.46
C VAL A 890 21.48 -9.47 -8.56
N ALA A 891 21.83 -8.43 -7.80
CA ALA A 891 20.88 -7.62 -7.04
C ALA A 891 20.93 -6.16 -7.48
N LEU A 892 19.78 -5.53 -7.71
CA LEU A 892 19.73 -4.10 -7.99
C LEU A 892 19.75 -3.34 -6.68
N PHE A 893 20.63 -2.34 -6.55
CA PHE A 893 20.74 -1.58 -5.31
C PHE A 893 20.80 -0.07 -5.55
N ASN A 894 20.44 0.68 -4.50
CA ASN A 894 20.68 2.11 -4.40
C ASN A 894 21.13 2.42 -2.97
N GLU A 895 22.24 3.14 -2.83
CA GLU A 895 22.72 3.67 -1.56
C GLU A 895 21.93 4.94 -1.19
N PHE A 896 21.42 4.99 0.04
CA PHE A 896 20.75 6.14 0.61
C PHE A 896 21.47 6.52 1.92
N LEU A 897 22.54 7.31 1.79
CA LEU A 897 23.25 7.87 2.94
C LEU A 897 22.29 8.80 3.69
N THR A 898 22.07 8.55 4.98
CA THR A 898 21.23 9.38 5.84
C THR A 898 21.61 9.21 7.31
N GLN A 899 21.11 10.09 8.17
CA GLN A 899 21.17 9.90 9.61
C GLN A 899 20.00 9.01 10.07
N GLY A 900 20.27 8.19 11.07
CA GLY A 900 19.29 7.25 11.60
C GLY A 900 19.73 6.70 12.94
N ILE A 901 18.73 6.24 13.69
CA ILE A 901 18.84 5.55 14.98
C ILE A 901 18.27 4.15 14.81
N ILE A 902 19.06 3.13 15.17
CA ILE A 902 18.55 1.77 15.36
C ILE A 902 18.13 1.66 16.83
N ILE A 903 16.88 1.28 17.08
CA ILE A 903 16.30 1.00 18.40
C ILE A 903 16.16 -0.52 18.49
N ASN A 904 16.96 -1.18 19.33
CA ASN A 904 16.79 -2.60 19.64
C ASN A 904 15.83 -2.75 20.82
N LEU A 905 14.95 -3.76 20.81
CA LEU A 905 14.24 -4.22 22.01
C LEU A 905 14.88 -5.51 22.52
N ASP A 906 15.17 -5.61 23.82
CA ASP A 906 15.65 -6.85 24.42
C ASP A 906 14.61 -7.98 24.22
N LYS A 907 15.10 -9.14 23.81
CA LYS A 907 14.32 -10.37 23.65
C LYS A 907 13.59 -10.75 24.95
N LYS A 908 14.16 -10.44 26.12
CA LYS A 908 13.55 -10.73 27.42
C LYS A 908 12.22 -9.98 27.60
N ILE A 909 12.15 -8.68 27.28
CA ILE A 909 10.89 -7.91 27.36
C ILE A 909 9.82 -8.56 26.49
N LEU A 910 10.19 -9.00 25.29
CA LEU A 910 9.26 -9.61 24.34
C LEU A 910 8.74 -10.96 24.82
N GLU A 911 9.49 -11.67 25.67
CA GLU A 911 9.03 -12.84 26.40
C GLU A 911 8.12 -12.43 27.57
N ASP A 912 8.49 -11.43 28.36
CA ASP A 912 7.75 -10.91 29.52
C ASP A 912 6.36 -10.33 29.14
N ILE A 913 6.25 -9.57 28.04
CA ILE A 913 4.96 -9.05 27.53
C ILE A 913 4.18 -10.07 26.65
N GLY A 914 4.71 -11.29 26.52
CA GLY A 914 4.11 -12.38 25.76
C GLY A 914 4.16 -12.24 24.22
N ALA A 915 4.90 -11.25 23.68
CA ALA A 915 5.13 -11.04 22.26
C ALA A 915 6.11 -12.08 21.66
N THR A 916 5.77 -13.36 21.81
CA THR A 916 6.61 -14.48 21.39
C THR A 916 6.38 -14.92 19.94
N ASP A 917 5.21 -14.64 19.37
CA ASP A 917 4.89 -14.90 17.96
C ASP A 917 5.54 -13.87 17.02
N PRO A 918 6.16 -14.29 15.89
CA PRO A 918 6.76 -13.36 14.93
C PRO A 918 5.80 -12.30 14.37
N THR A 919 4.52 -12.64 14.19
CA THR A 919 3.50 -11.69 13.71
C THR A 919 3.17 -10.65 14.79
N GLU A 920 3.10 -11.06 16.06
CA GLU A 920 2.85 -10.13 17.17
C GLU A 920 4.05 -9.19 17.37
N ARG A 921 5.29 -9.67 17.20
CA ARG A 921 6.50 -8.82 17.18
C ARG A 921 6.52 -7.83 16.01
N GLU A 922 6.19 -8.28 14.79
CA GLU A 922 6.11 -7.39 13.63
C GLU A 922 5.08 -6.28 13.89
N LYS A 923 3.90 -6.63 14.41
CA LYS A 923 2.86 -5.66 14.78
C LYS A 923 3.33 -4.71 15.88
N LEU A 924 3.98 -5.20 16.93
CA LEU A 924 4.52 -4.37 18.02
C LEU A 924 5.49 -3.33 17.45
N LEU A 925 6.51 -3.76 16.70
CA LEU A 925 7.54 -2.87 16.17
C LEU A 925 6.97 -1.88 15.13
N ILE A 926 6.03 -2.31 14.29
CA ILE A 926 5.34 -1.41 13.36
C ILE A 926 4.47 -0.39 14.11
N THR A 927 3.76 -0.80 15.15
CA THR A 927 2.94 0.10 15.98
C THR A 927 3.83 1.09 16.73
N PHE A 928 4.93 0.62 17.33
CA PHE A 928 5.90 1.45 18.04
C PHE A 928 6.56 2.46 17.12
N LYS A 929 7.05 2.03 15.94
CA LYS A 929 7.51 2.92 14.87
C LYS A 929 6.50 4.02 14.57
N ASN A 930 5.24 3.64 14.38
CA ASN A 930 4.23 4.59 13.96
C ASN A 930 3.85 5.57 15.07
N ALA A 931 3.87 5.14 16.34
CA ALA A 931 3.72 6.00 17.50
C ALA A 931 4.90 6.97 17.69
N LEU A 932 6.15 6.47 17.61
CA LEU A 932 7.36 7.29 17.71
C LEU A 932 7.40 8.40 16.66
N ILE A 933 7.20 8.08 15.38
CA ILE A 933 7.18 9.11 14.31
C ILE A 933 6.06 10.14 14.56
N SER A 934 4.88 9.69 15.00
CA SER A 934 3.78 10.62 15.32
C SER A 934 4.07 11.51 16.52
N ALA A 935 4.84 11.05 17.50
CA ALA A 935 5.31 11.83 18.64
C ALA A 935 6.43 12.81 18.25
N SER A 936 7.41 12.38 17.44
CA SER A 936 8.50 13.22 16.93
C SER A 936 8.02 14.46 16.20
N ARG A 937 6.89 14.38 15.46
CA ARG A 937 6.26 15.55 14.82
C ARG A 937 5.93 16.69 15.79
N ILE A 938 5.67 16.37 17.07
CA ILE A 938 5.34 17.33 18.11
C ILE A 938 6.59 17.76 18.89
N VAL A 939 7.44 16.80 19.28
CA VAL A 939 8.64 17.07 20.10
C VAL A 939 9.73 17.76 19.29
N VAL A 940 9.99 17.29 18.07
CA VAL A 940 11.10 17.72 17.20
C VAL A 940 10.65 18.72 16.12
N ASN A 941 9.34 19.00 16.04
CA ASN A 941 8.73 19.93 15.08
C ASN A 941 9.11 19.62 13.62
N CYS A 942 8.92 18.37 13.21
CA CYS A 942 9.10 17.91 11.83
C CYS A 942 7.77 17.49 11.19
N GLU A 943 7.70 17.45 9.86
CA GLU A 943 6.57 16.92 9.11
C GLU A 943 6.54 15.37 9.07
N ASP A 944 5.37 14.83 8.73
CA ASP A 944 5.11 13.38 8.71
C ASP A 944 5.94 12.60 7.67
N ASP A 945 6.39 13.25 6.60
CA ASP A 945 7.24 12.66 5.56
C ASP A 945 8.72 13.03 5.65
N GLU A 946 9.15 13.78 6.66
CA GLU A 946 10.57 14.06 6.93
C GLU A 946 11.28 12.93 7.70
N LEU A 947 10.51 12.14 8.46
CA LEU A 947 10.96 10.95 9.16
C LEU A 947 10.33 9.70 8.57
N ASN A 948 11.04 8.58 8.63
CA ASN A 948 10.50 7.29 8.25
C ASN A 948 11.20 6.17 9.04
N GLY A 949 10.68 4.95 8.98
CA GLY A 949 11.29 3.82 9.66
C GLY A 949 10.95 2.46 9.05
N GLU A 950 11.81 1.48 9.31
CA GLU A 950 11.71 0.11 8.83
C GLU A 950 12.04 -0.86 9.96
N ILE A 951 11.45 -2.06 9.91
CA ILE A 951 11.80 -3.15 10.81
C ILE A 951 12.96 -3.91 10.19
N LEU A 952 14.02 -4.17 10.97
CA LEU A 952 15.17 -4.94 10.48
C LEU A 952 14.87 -6.45 10.52
N ASN A 953 15.57 -7.21 9.67
CA ASN A 953 15.31 -8.64 9.47
C ASN A 953 15.58 -9.52 10.71
N ASP A 954 16.27 -9.00 11.74
CA ASP A 954 16.39 -9.70 13.02
C ASP A 954 15.08 -9.74 13.83
N ALA A 955 14.04 -9.00 13.42
CA ALA A 955 12.72 -8.94 14.03
C ALA A 955 12.71 -8.44 15.50
N PHE A 956 13.78 -7.78 15.91
CA PHE A 956 13.95 -7.17 17.23
C PHE A 956 14.33 -5.68 17.16
N SER A 957 14.83 -5.23 16.00
CA SER A 957 15.32 -3.87 15.81
C SER A 957 14.43 -3.03 14.88
N LEU A 958 14.17 -1.79 15.31
CA LEU A 958 13.52 -0.73 14.53
C LEU A 958 14.56 0.28 14.08
N LEU A 959 14.70 0.50 12.77
CA LEU A 959 15.47 1.64 12.24
C LEU A 959 14.54 2.83 12.01
N LEU A 960 14.77 3.95 12.70
CA LEU A 960 14.24 5.27 12.35
C LEU A 960 15.32 6.06 11.60
N PHE A 961 14.95 6.75 10.54
CA PHE A 961 15.89 7.50 9.69
C PHE A 961 15.25 8.76 9.12
N ASP A 962 16.09 9.77 8.88
CA ASP A 962 15.67 10.98 8.16
C ASP A 962 15.38 10.61 6.70
N ASN A 963 14.18 10.94 6.23
CA ASN A 963 13.69 10.56 4.89
C ASN A 963 14.19 11.49 3.76
N VAL A 964 15.29 12.21 4.00
CA VAL A 964 15.99 13.04 3.01
C VAL A 964 17.42 12.52 2.84
N ALA A 965 17.91 12.51 1.60
CA ALA A 965 19.28 12.10 1.30
C ALA A 965 20.26 13.01 2.05
N GLY A 966 21.08 12.41 2.91
CA GLY A 966 22.03 13.10 3.78
C GLY A 966 21.49 13.56 5.14
N GLY A 967 20.25 13.22 5.48
CA GLY A 967 19.60 13.61 6.72
C GLY A 967 19.33 15.11 6.85
N ALA A 968 18.42 15.43 7.76
CA ALA A 968 18.04 16.77 8.18
C ALA A 968 18.36 17.03 9.67
N GLY A 969 18.85 16.03 10.40
CA GLY A 969 19.20 16.12 11.82
C GLY A 969 18.11 15.67 12.78
N TYR A 970 16.89 15.41 12.29
CA TYR A 970 15.75 15.08 13.14
C TYR A 970 15.98 13.81 13.97
N THR A 971 16.57 12.76 13.41
CA THR A 971 16.96 11.55 14.18
C THR A 971 18.01 11.80 15.25
N ARG A 972 18.85 12.84 15.11
CA ARG A 972 19.79 13.27 16.16
C ARG A 972 19.08 14.03 17.28
N GLU A 973 18.06 14.82 16.94
CA GLU A 973 17.20 15.48 17.94
C GLU A 973 16.32 14.46 18.67
N ILE A 974 15.75 13.46 17.97
CA ILE A 974 15.04 12.32 18.60
C ILE A 974 15.95 11.53 19.55
N TYR A 975 17.23 11.35 19.19
CA TYR A 975 18.19 10.67 20.08
C TYR A 975 18.40 11.42 21.40
N ASN A 976 18.55 12.75 21.33
CA ASN A 976 18.73 13.59 22.51
C ASN A 976 17.46 13.63 23.38
N GLU A 977 16.28 13.74 22.76
CA GLU A 977 14.98 13.94 23.41
C GLU A 977 14.16 12.63 23.51
N LEU A 978 14.81 11.45 23.52
CA LEU A 978 14.10 10.18 23.32
C LEU A 978 13.07 9.85 24.41
N ASP A 979 13.34 10.18 25.67
CA ASP A 979 12.39 9.99 26.79
C ASP A 979 11.11 10.80 26.55
N ASP A 980 11.22 12.06 26.10
CA ASP A 980 10.06 12.89 25.80
C ASP A 980 9.33 12.46 24.52
N VAL A 981 10.04 11.91 23.53
CA VAL A 981 9.41 11.25 22.37
C VAL A 981 8.65 9.98 22.80
N ILE A 982 9.18 9.17 23.72
CA ILE A 982 8.51 7.96 24.24
C ILE A 982 7.29 8.34 25.09
N LYS A 983 7.42 9.26 26.07
CA LYS A 983 6.28 9.78 26.84
C LYS A 983 5.19 10.33 25.91
N ARG A 984 5.58 11.11 24.90
CA ARG A 984 4.60 11.66 23.96
C ARG A 984 3.96 10.59 23.06
N ALA A 985 4.67 9.51 22.76
CA ALA A 985 4.10 8.34 22.10
C ALA A 985 3.11 7.58 23.02
N MET A 986 3.39 7.47 24.32
CA MET A 986 2.46 6.96 25.33
C MET A 986 1.20 7.82 25.38
N ASP A 987 1.31 9.15 25.53
CA ASP A 987 0.16 10.08 25.51
C ASP A 987 -0.76 9.82 24.31
N ILE A 988 -0.21 9.77 23.09
CA ILE A 988 -0.96 9.57 21.84
C ILE A 988 -1.65 8.20 21.82
N VAL A 989 -1.05 7.19 22.45
CA VAL A 989 -1.59 5.83 22.52
C VAL A 989 -2.67 5.66 23.60
N TYR A 990 -2.55 6.30 24.75
CA TYR A 990 -3.55 6.22 25.84
C TYR A 990 -4.70 7.21 25.67
N SER A 991 -4.46 8.44 25.21
CA SER A 991 -5.49 9.49 25.06
C SER A 991 -6.54 9.24 23.97
N CYS A 992 -6.32 8.25 23.09
CA CYS A 992 -7.22 7.94 21.98
C CYS A 992 -7.93 6.59 22.20
N ASP A 993 -9.25 6.58 22.17
CA ASP A 993 -10.10 5.41 22.48
C ASP A 993 -10.04 4.25 21.47
N CYS A 994 -9.22 4.33 20.42
CA CYS A 994 -9.12 3.25 19.43
C CYS A 994 -8.19 2.10 19.89
N ASP A 995 -8.65 0.86 19.74
CA ASP A 995 -7.89 -0.36 20.05
C ASP A 995 -6.75 -0.66 19.08
N ILE A 996 -7.00 -0.44 17.78
CA ILE A 996 -6.08 -0.84 16.71
C ILE A 996 -5.18 0.35 16.37
N GLY A 997 -5.79 1.44 15.91
CA GLY A 997 -5.16 2.68 15.50
C GLY A 997 -6.12 3.49 14.63
N CYS A 998 -5.87 4.79 14.47
CA CYS A 998 -6.65 5.63 13.57
C CYS A 998 -5.84 6.85 13.06
N PRO A 999 -6.34 7.58 12.05
CA PRO A 999 -5.66 8.76 11.50
C PRO A 999 -5.43 9.92 12.47
N GLU A 1000 -6.18 9.97 13.57
CA GLU A 1000 -6.02 11.01 14.62
C GLU A 1000 -4.85 10.72 15.58
N CYS A 1001 -4.32 9.48 15.61
CA CYS A 1001 -3.26 9.09 16.54
C CYS A 1001 -1.99 8.59 15.84
N ILE A 1002 -2.03 7.41 15.20
CA ILE A 1002 -0.83 6.72 14.70
C ILE A 1002 -0.93 6.20 13.26
N TYR A 1003 -2.08 6.29 12.59
CA TYR A 1003 -2.12 6.04 11.15
C TYR A 1003 -1.69 7.29 10.40
N SER A 1004 -0.90 7.12 9.34
CA SER A 1004 -0.63 8.16 8.35
C SER A 1004 -0.87 7.63 6.94
N SER A 1005 -1.43 8.49 6.08
CA SER A 1005 -1.52 8.25 4.64
C SER A 1005 -0.16 8.11 3.95
N ARG A 1006 0.92 8.70 4.50
CA ARG A 1006 2.30 8.50 4.03
C ARG A 1006 2.82 7.09 4.34
N ARG A 1007 2.33 6.50 5.43
CA ARG A 1007 2.69 5.17 5.96
C ARG A 1007 1.55 4.15 5.80
N ARG A 1008 0.69 4.31 4.78
CA ARG A 1008 -0.56 3.53 4.61
C ARG A 1008 -0.36 2.00 4.63
N TYR A 1009 0.77 1.48 4.13
CA TYR A 1009 1.10 0.04 4.15
C TYR A 1009 1.33 -0.54 5.55
N ASP A 1010 1.49 0.29 6.58
CA ASP A 1010 1.56 -0.15 7.97
C ASP A 1010 0.18 -0.28 8.61
N ALA A 1011 -0.85 0.43 8.12
CA ALA A 1011 -2.14 0.57 8.78
C ALA A 1011 -2.86 -0.76 9.09
N GLU A 1012 -2.71 -1.77 8.23
CA GLU A 1012 -3.28 -3.11 8.43
C GLU A 1012 -2.53 -3.95 9.49
N ARG A 1013 -1.31 -3.54 9.85
CA ARG A 1013 -0.39 -4.22 10.79
C ARG A 1013 -0.19 -3.46 12.11
N ILE A 1014 -0.77 -2.27 12.25
CA ILE A 1014 -0.76 -1.50 13.50
C ILE A 1014 -1.80 -2.09 14.47
N ASP A 1015 -1.44 -2.24 15.75
CA ASP A 1015 -2.34 -2.71 16.82
C ASP A 1015 -1.88 -2.16 18.19
N LYS A 1016 -2.51 -1.06 18.66
CA LYS A 1016 -2.14 -0.39 19.92
C LYS A 1016 -2.23 -1.30 21.14
N ARG A 1017 -3.06 -2.34 21.15
CA ARG A 1017 -3.16 -3.28 22.30
C ARG A 1017 -1.86 -4.01 22.56
N VAL A 1018 -1.08 -4.30 21.51
CA VAL A 1018 0.23 -4.94 21.65
C VAL A 1018 1.26 -3.93 22.18
N LEU A 1019 1.23 -2.68 21.69
CA LEU A 1019 2.12 -1.62 22.16
C LEU A 1019 1.83 -1.18 23.61
N LYS A 1020 0.56 -1.14 24.03
CA LYS A 1020 0.20 -0.83 25.43
C LYS A 1020 0.90 -1.76 26.41
N LYS A 1021 0.99 -3.07 26.14
CA LYS A 1021 1.73 -4.01 27.01
C LYS A 1021 3.20 -3.59 27.26
N LEU A 1022 3.88 -3.05 26.24
CA LEU A 1022 5.26 -2.58 26.35
C LEU A 1022 5.34 -1.29 27.19
N PHE A 1023 4.40 -0.37 26.99
CA PHE A 1023 4.32 0.87 27.76
C PHE A 1023 3.91 0.63 29.22
N ASP A 1024 2.96 -0.28 29.47
CA ASP A 1024 2.54 -0.69 30.81
C ASP A 1024 3.73 -1.32 31.58
N HIS A 1025 4.55 -2.14 30.91
CA HIS A 1025 5.77 -2.73 31.48
C HIS A 1025 6.83 -1.68 31.85
N TRP A 1026 7.07 -0.68 30.99
CA TRP A 1026 7.98 0.42 31.30
C TRP A 1026 7.47 1.32 32.43
N ASN A 1027 6.15 1.60 32.50
CA ASN A 1027 5.57 2.39 33.59
C ASN A 1027 5.68 1.68 34.95
N GLN A 1028 5.44 0.37 35.01
CA GLN A 1028 5.63 -0.42 36.23
C GLN A 1028 7.08 -0.35 36.73
N LYS A 1029 8.05 -0.46 35.81
CA LYS A 1029 9.47 -0.33 36.11
C LYS A 1029 9.86 1.08 36.56
N GLU A 1030 9.23 2.13 36.02
CA GLU A 1030 9.42 3.52 36.49
C GLU A 1030 8.83 3.73 37.90
N GLU A 1031 7.68 3.15 38.23
CA GLU A 1031 7.15 3.15 39.61
C GLU A 1031 8.09 2.43 40.58
N ASP A 1032 8.57 1.23 40.24
CA ASP A 1032 9.53 0.47 41.06
C ASP A 1032 10.86 1.21 41.26
N ILE A 1033 11.45 1.80 40.21
CA ILE A 1033 12.71 2.56 40.27
C ILE A 1033 12.53 3.88 41.05
N THR A 1034 11.37 4.53 40.95
CA THR A 1034 11.09 5.76 41.71
C THR A 1034 11.00 5.40 43.20
N LEU A 1035 10.29 4.33 43.55
CA LEU A 1035 10.24 3.80 44.91
C LEU A 1035 11.63 3.43 45.43
N GLU A 1036 12.48 2.75 44.64
CA GLU A 1036 13.87 2.41 45.06
C GLU A 1036 14.76 3.65 45.24
N ASN A 1037 14.68 4.65 44.36
CA ASN A 1037 15.47 5.88 44.48
C ASN A 1037 15.01 6.76 45.64
N GLU A 1038 13.73 6.73 46.02
CA GLU A 1038 13.26 7.41 47.22
C GLU A 1038 13.96 6.88 48.49
N PHE A 1039 14.33 5.59 48.57
CA PHE A 1039 15.10 5.06 49.72
C PHE A 1039 16.51 5.64 49.90
N MET A 1040 17.04 6.38 48.92
CA MET A 1040 18.43 6.84 48.86
C MET A 1040 18.66 8.31 49.24
N VAL A 1041 17.61 9.08 49.61
CA VAL A 1041 17.71 10.52 49.92
C VAL A 1041 17.55 10.78 51.43
N ASN A 1042 18.39 11.64 52.00
CA ASN A 1042 18.46 11.87 53.46
C ASN A 1042 17.15 12.38 54.10
N ALA A 1043 16.29 13.08 53.34
CA ALA A 1043 14.93 13.42 53.72
C ALA A 1043 14.08 13.70 52.47
N ILE A 1044 12.83 13.22 52.45
CA ILE A 1044 11.86 13.43 51.35
C ILE A 1044 10.55 13.97 51.91
N VAL A 1045 9.96 14.94 51.21
CA VAL A 1045 8.61 15.47 51.47
C VAL A 1045 7.69 15.01 50.35
N ILE A 1046 6.62 14.32 50.70
CA ILE A 1046 5.61 13.77 49.80
C ILE A 1046 4.26 14.40 50.16
N HIS A 1047 3.56 14.92 49.15
CA HIS A 1047 2.18 15.37 49.24
C HIS A 1047 1.27 14.42 48.45
N SER A 1048 0.31 13.78 49.13
CA SER A 1048 -0.83 13.08 48.51
C SER A 1048 -2.02 14.06 48.45
N PRO A 1049 -2.58 14.35 47.27
CA PRO A 1049 -3.94 14.90 47.19
C PRO A 1049 -4.97 13.85 47.66
N SER A 1050 -6.17 14.30 48.00
CA SER A 1050 -7.31 13.43 48.32
C SER A 1050 -7.53 12.35 47.25
N GLY A 1051 -7.59 11.08 47.66
CA GLY A 1051 -7.68 9.91 46.78
C GLY A 1051 -6.34 9.31 46.29
N ASP A 1052 -5.18 9.90 46.61
CA ASP A 1052 -3.86 9.35 46.22
C ASP A 1052 -3.27 8.42 47.30
N GLU A 1053 -3.15 7.12 46.98
CA GLU A 1053 -2.66 6.07 47.88
C GLU A 1053 -1.15 6.12 48.19
N LYS A 1054 -0.34 7.03 47.59
CA LYS A 1054 1.12 7.07 47.81
C LYS A 1054 1.52 7.15 49.28
N VAL A 1055 1.00 8.13 50.01
CA VAL A 1055 1.32 8.33 51.43
C VAL A 1055 0.84 7.13 52.30
N PRO A 1056 -0.40 6.61 52.14
CA PRO A 1056 -0.83 5.35 52.74
C PRO A 1056 0.09 4.15 52.44
N LYS A 1057 0.46 3.92 51.17
CA LYS A 1057 1.29 2.79 50.74
C LYS A 1057 2.68 2.84 51.37
N LEU A 1058 3.28 4.03 51.43
CA LEU A 1058 4.62 4.20 51.97
C LEU A 1058 4.66 3.98 53.49
N VAL A 1059 3.71 4.54 54.25
CA VAL A 1059 3.59 4.29 55.70
C VAL A 1059 3.35 2.80 55.98
N ARG A 1060 2.48 2.16 55.20
CA ARG A 1060 2.24 0.72 55.30
C ARG A 1060 3.51 -0.08 55.08
N LYS A 1061 4.26 0.20 54.02
CA LYS A 1061 5.53 -0.47 53.70
C LYS A 1061 6.55 -0.31 54.83
N PHE A 1062 6.73 0.90 55.37
CA PHE A 1062 7.64 1.11 56.51
C PHE A 1062 7.24 0.33 57.77
N ILE A 1063 5.94 0.22 58.06
CA ILE A 1063 5.43 -0.60 59.17
C ILE A 1063 5.63 -2.11 58.89
N GLU A 1064 5.36 -2.57 57.66
CA GLU A 1064 5.52 -3.98 57.26
C GLU A 1064 6.99 -4.43 57.22
N ASP A 1065 7.92 -3.56 56.81
CA ASP A 1065 9.38 -3.79 56.77
C ASP A 1065 10.07 -3.72 58.15
N SER A 1066 9.38 -3.23 59.18
CA SER A 1066 9.89 -3.16 60.56
C SER A 1066 10.22 -4.54 61.15
N LYS A 1067 11.28 -4.60 61.97
CA LYS A 1067 11.80 -5.85 62.54
C LYS A 1067 12.05 -5.89 64.05
N ASN A 1068 12.17 -4.72 64.69
CA ASN A 1068 12.50 -4.64 66.13
C ASN A 1068 11.45 -3.81 66.88
N GLU A 1069 11.16 -2.60 66.39
CA GLU A 1069 10.33 -1.62 67.10
C GLU A 1069 9.58 -0.67 66.14
N ILE A 1070 8.39 -0.26 66.56
CA ILE A 1070 7.55 0.80 65.96
C ILE A 1070 7.08 1.72 67.10
N PHE A 1071 7.71 2.89 67.23
CA PHE A 1071 7.31 3.93 68.18
C PHE A 1071 6.50 5.03 67.48
N GLY A 1072 5.43 5.54 68.10
CA GLY A 1072 4.66 6.61 67.47
C GLY A 1072 3.75 7.47 68.34
N THR A 1073 3.31 8.58 67.75
CA THR A 1073 2.16 9.37 68.21
C THR A 1073 1.13 9.44 67.09
N SER A 1074 -0.13 9.16 67.42
CA SER A 1074 -1.29 9.44 66.55
C SER A 1074 -2.33 10.21 67.35
N LEU A 1075 -3.32 10.82 66.68
CA LEU A 1075 -4.54 11.20 67.42
C LEU A 1075 -5.30 9.92 67.77
N TYR A 1076 -5.56 9.06 66.80
CA TYR A 1076 -6.30 7.82 66.97
C TYR A 1076 -5.81 6.74 65.98
N ILE A 1077 -6.19 5.50 66.24
CA ILE A 1077 -5.96 4.36 65.35
C ILE A 1077 -7.30 3.63 65.27
N SER A 1078 -7.86 3.48 64.07
CA SER A 1078 -9.18 2.88 63.86
C SER A 1078 -9.09 1.43 63.39
N ASP A 1079 -10.07 0.60 63.73
CA ASP A 1079 -10.20 -0.76 63.20
C ASP A 1079 -11.06 -0.88 61.92
N GLU A 1080 -11.32 0.25 61.25
CA GLU A 1080 -12.00 0.26 59.95
C GLU A 1080 -11.17 -0.37 58.82
N PRO A 1081 -11.79 -1.14 57.91
CA PRO A 1081 -11.11 -1.73 56.76
C PRO A 1081 -10.62 -0.64 55.80
N LEU A 1082 -9.40 -0.82 55.30
CA LEU A 1082 -8.82 0.04 54.26
C LEU A 1082 -9.10 -0.58 52.89
N PHE A 1083 -9.54 0.23 51.93
CA PHE A 1083 -9.80 -0.21 50.56
C PHE A 1083 -8.63 0.18 49.65
N TRP A 1084 -7.69 -0.74 49.46
CA TRP A 1084 -6.56 -0.54 48.56
C TRP A 1084 -6.94 -0.87 47.11
N SER A 1085 -6.35 -0.17 46.14
CA SER A 1085 -6.48 -0.43 44.70
C SER A 1085 -6.12 -1.87 44.29
N SER A 1086 -5.38 -2.59 45.12
CA SER A 1086 -4.99 -3.99 44.98
C SER A 1086 -5.97 -5.02 45.57
N GLY A 1087 -7.02 -4.57 46.28
CA GLY A 1087 -8.08 -5.44 46.81
C GLY A 1087 -7.81 -6.11 48.17
N ASP A 1088 -6.87 -5.61 48.97
CA ASP A 1088 -6.65 -6.04 50.36
C ASP A 1088 -7.63 -5.28 51.30
N GLU A 1089 -8.20 -5.92 52.34
CA GLU A 1089 -9.27 -5.34 53.20
C GLU A 1089 -8.86 -5.18 54.69
N LYS A 1090 -7.57 -4.93 54.97
CA LYS A 1090 -7.03 -4.87 56.34
C LYS A 1090 -7.09 -3.45 56.93
N SER A 1091 -7.44 -3.34 58.22
CA SER A 1091 -7.36 -2.09 58.99
C SER A 1091 -5.93 -1.78 59.48
N TRP A 1092 -5.63 -0.52 59.79
CA TRP A 1092 -4.37 -0.13 60.43
C TRP A 1092 -4.15 -0.81 61.79
N ALA A 1093 -5.20 -0.93 62.60
CA ALA A 1093 -5.15 -1.68 63.85
C ALA A 1093 -4.81 -3.17 63.61
N THR A 1094 -5.30 -3.78 62.52
CA THR A 1094 -4.92 -5.15 62.14
C THR A 1094 -3.44 -5.23 61.77
N ILE A 1095 -2.93 -4.32 60.95
CA ILE A 1095 -1.51 -4.28 60.53
C ILE A 1095 -0.58 -4.17 61.76
N LEU A 1096 -0.84 -3.23 62.67
CA LEU A 1096 -0.06 -3.07 63.91
C LEU A 1096 -0.23 -4.27 64.86
N SER A 1097 -1.43 -4.84 64.97
CA SER A 1097 -1.67 -6.02 65.82
C SER A 1097 -0.95 -7.27 65.32
N ASN A 1098 -0.67 -7.37 64.02
CA ASN A 1098 0.13 -8.46 63.47
C ASN A 1098 1.60 -8.27 63.81
N LYS A 1099 2.11 -7.03 63.77
CA LYS A 1099 3.48 -6.71 64.20
C LYS A 1099 3.71 -6.97 65.68
N ALA A 1100 2.79 -6.60 66.56
CA ALA A 1100 2.89 -6.95 67.98
C ALA A 1100 2.96 -8.48 68.22
N LYS A 1101 2.27 -9.29 67.40
CA LYS A 1101 2.36 -10.77 67.44
C LYS A 1101 3.65 -11.35 66.87
N GLU A 1102 4.43 -10.56 66.12
CA GLU A 1102 5.76 -10.91 65.61
C GLU A 1102 6.88 -10.66 66.64
N ASP A 1103 6.54 -10.34 67.91
CA ASP A 1103 7.47 -9.98 69.00
C ASP A 1103 8.23 -8.66 68.72
N ILE A 1104 7.56 -7.73 68.02
CA ILE A 1104 8.04 -6.38 67.70
C ILE A 1104 7.41 -5.39 68.70
N ASP A 1105 8.23 -4.52 69.30
CA ASP A 1105 7.78 -3.50 70.25
C ASP A 1105 6.91 -2.45 69.54
N VAL A 1106 5.58 -2.53 69.69
CA VAL A 1106 4.61 -1.56 69.14
C VAL A 1106 4.15 -0.61 70.25
N ASP A 1107 4.71 0.60 70.27
CA ASP A 1107 4.52 1.62 71.32
C ASP A 1107 3.88 2.89 70.75
N PHE A 1108 2.64 3.20 71.15
CA PHE A 1108 1.94 4.40 70.66
C PHE A 1108 1.30 5.23 71.78
N VAL A 1109 1.31 6.56 71.60
CA VAL A 1109 0.43 7.48 72.33
C VAL A 1109 -0.71 7.93 71.42
N VAL A 1110 -1.94 7.84 71.93
CA VAL A 1110 -3.17 8.32 71.27
C VAL A 1110 -3.98 9.23 72.20
N ARG A 1111 -4.90 10.04 71.66
CA ARG A 1111 -5.93 10.69 72.48
C ARG A 1111 -6.97 9.67 72.94
N SER A 1112 -7.76 10.02 73.95
CA SER A 1112 -8.91 9.21 74.36
C SER A 1112 -9.81 8.91 73.15
N PRO A 1113 -10.20 7.63 72.94
CA PRO A 1113 -11.12 7.24 71.87
C PRO A 1113 -12.44 8.02 71.91
N LYS A 1114 -13.03 8.25 70.73
CA LYS A 1114 -14.30 8.95 70.52
C LYS A 1114 -15.31 8.16 69.68
N SER A 1115 -14.89 7.04 69.11
CA SER A 1115 -15.75 6.15 68.33
C SER A 1115 -15.46 4.68 68.69
N LYS A 1116 -16.43 3.80 68.46
CA LYS A 1116 -16.26 2.35 68.68
C LYS A 1116 -15.15 1.73 67.83
N SER A 1117 -14.87 2.34 66.67
CA SER A 1117 -13.80 1.94 65.75
C SER A 1117 -12.42 2.23 66.34
N GLU A 1118 -12.28 3.36 67.05
CA GLU A 1118 -11.06 3.73 67.77
C GLU A 1118 -10.89 2.90 69.06
N GLU A 1119 -11.96 2.66 69.82
CA GLU A 1119 -11.94 1.76 71.00
C GLU A 1119 -11.49 0.35 70.59
N SER A 1120 -12.13 -0.23 69.57
CA SER A 1120 -11.77 -1.53 69.00
C SER A 1120 -10.33 -1.56 68.48
N GLY A 1121 -9.86 -0.47 67.85
CA GLY A 1121 -8.48 -0.36 67.35
C GLY A 1121 -7.44 -0.43 68.46
N VAL A 1122 -7.67 0.28 69.56
CA VAL A 1122 -6.79 0.26 70.76
C VAL A 1122 -6.81 -1.11 71.43
N GLU A 1123 -8.00 -1.66 71.71
CA GLU A 1123 -8.15 -2.98 72.34
C GLU A 1123 -7.47 -4.10 71.53
N LYS A 1124 -7.56 -4.05 70.20
CA LYS A 1124 -6.97 -5.05 69.28
C LYS A 1124 -5.44 -5.05 69.28
N ILE A 1125 -4.82 -3.88 69.44
CA ILE A 1125 -3.35 -3.78 69.54
C ILE A 1125 -2.88 -4.22 70.92
N ILE A 1126 -3.54 -3.77 72.00
CA ILE A 1126 -3.21 -4.17 73.38
C ILE A 1126 -3.34 -5.69 73.58
N SER A 1127 -4.47 -6.27 73.15
CA SER A 1127 -4.70 -7.73 73.22
C SER A 1127 -3.73 -8.56 72.36
N SER A 1128 -2.97 -7.91 71.48
CA SER A 1128 -1.94 -8.53 70.62
C SER A 1128 -0.51 -8.31 71.13
N GLY A 1129 -0.33 -7.68 72.31
CA GLY A 1129 0.96 -7.44 72.94
C GLY A 1129 1.53 -6.01 72.79
N GLY A 1130 0.86 -5.14 72.01
CA GLY A 1130 1.30 -3.75 71.85
C GLY A 1130 0.96 -2.87 73.06
N ASN A 1131 1.72 -1.80 73.26
CA ASN A 1131 1.55 -0.86 74.36
C ASN A 1131 0.96 0.46 73.84
N ILE A 1132 -0.34 0.65 74.05
CA ILE A 1132 -1.05 1.89 73.71
C ILE A 1132 -1.29 2.70 74.99
N LYS A 1133 -0.76 3.92 75.03
CA LYS A 1133 -1.04 4.88 76.09
C LYS A 1133 -2.03 5.94 75.63
N ILE A 1134 -2.93 6.33 76.52
CA ILE A 1134 -3.86 7.43 76.27
C ILE A 1134 -3.38 8.68 77.01
N SER A 1135 -3.39 9.81 76.31
CA SER A 1135 -3.16 11.13 76.90
C SER A 1135 -4.26 12.08 76.43
N SER A 1136 -4.89 12.76 77.38
CA SER A 1136 -5.82 13.87 77.10
C SER A 1136 -5.11 15.12 76.54
N LYS A 1137 -3.77 15.11 76.47
CA LYS A 1137 -2.91 16.26 76.17
C LYS A 1137 -1.91 16.06 75.04
N VAL A 1138 -1.96 14.96 74.28
CA VAL A 1138 -1.03 14.68 73.15
C VAL A 1138 -0.76 15.91 72.28
N CYS A 1139 -1.82 16.67 71.94
CA CYS A 1139 -1.71 17.90 71.15
C CYS A 1139 -0.92 19.02 71.87
N GLU A 1140 -1.19 19.26 73.15
CA GLU A 1140 -0.44 20.25 73.98
C GLU A 1140 1.00 19.82 74.23
N GLU A 1141 1.27 18.50 74.20
CA GLU A 1141 2.60 17.93 74.41
C GLU A 1141 3.45 18.06 73.15
N LEU A 1142 2.90 17.79 71.96
CA LEU A 1142 3.56 18.03 70.67
C LEU A 1142 3.84 19.52 70.41
N GLU A 1143 2.90 20.42 70.78
CA GLU A 1143 3.09 21.88 70.65
C GLU A 1143 4.32 22.40 71.43
N LYS A 1144 4.67 21.79 72.58
CA LYS A 1144 5.85 22.19 73.38
C LYS A 1144 7.19 21.94 72.69
N PHE A 1145 7.24 21.01 71.74
CA PHE A 1145 8.44 20.72 70.95
C PHE A 1145 8.53 21.56 69.66
N GLY A 1146 7.61 22.52 69.45
CA GLY A 1146 7.51 23.30 68.22
C GLY A 1146 6.94 22.52 67.03
N ILE A 1147 6.36 21.36 67.27
CA ILE A 1147 5.82 20.46 66.24
C ILE A 1147 4.33 20.83 66.01
N SER A 1148 4.12 21.94 65.32
CA SER A 1148 2.79 22.37 64.86
C SER A 1148 2.88 23.09 63.50
N THR A 1149 2.28 22.52 62.45
CA THR A 1149 2.19 23.17 61.13
C THR A 1149 0.99 24.12 61.07
N SER A 1150 1.22 25.40 61.37
CA SER A 1150 0.19 26.45 61.24
C SER A 1150 0.06 26.94 59.79
N LEU A 1151 -0.56 26.14 58.93
CA LEU A 1151 -0.98 26.53 57.57
C LEU A 1151 -2.49 26.84 57.53
N GLY A 1152 -2.87 28.02 58.03
CA GLY A 1152 -4.17 28.65 57.76
C GLY A 1152 -5.42 27.99 58.37
N TRP A 1153 -6.03 28.68 59.35
CA TRP A 1153 -7.43 28.53 59.81
C TRP A 1153 -7.90 27.18 60.40
N ASN A 1154 -7.20 26.06 60.19
CA ASN A 1154 -7.43 24.79 60.90
C ASN A 1154 -6.13 24.30 61.58
N LYS A 1155 -6.22 23.82 62.83
CA LYS A 1155 -5.10 23.14 63.51
C LYS A 1155 -4.94 21.73 62.95
N VAL A 1156 -4.02 21.53 62.02
CA VAL A 1156 -3.60 20.18 61.61
C VAL A 1156 -2.61 19.63 62.64
N HIS A 1157 -2.98 18.54 63.31
CA HIS A 1157 -2.10 17.87 64.26
C HIS A 1157 -1.11 16.96 63.52
N THR A 1158 0.18 17.20 63.73
CA THR A 1158 1.29 16.38 63.22
C THR A 1158 1.47 15.09 64.03
N LYS A 1159 1.81 13.99 63.37
CA LYS A 1159 2.05 12.65 63.93
C LYS A 1159 3.49 12.25 63.68
N LEU A 1160 4.06 11.52 64.61
CA LEU A 1160 5.47 11.13 64.60
C LEU A 1160 5.55 9.61 64.61
N LEU A 1161 6.39 9.01 63.77
CA LEU A 1161 6.74 7.58 63.84
C LEU A 1161 8.26 7.44 63.82
N ALA A 1162 8.80 6.56 64.65
CA ALA A 1162 10.19 6.12 64.61
C ALA A 1162 10.22 4.59 64.50
N ILE A 1163 10.82 4.07 63.44
CA ILE A 1163 10.78 2.65 63.06
C ILE A 1163 12.22 2.15 62.86
N ASP A 1164 12.59 1.03 63.47
CA ASP A 1164 13.92 0.43 63.27
C ASP A 1164 13.93 -0.63 62.16
N SER A 1165 14.82 -0.45 61.18
CA SER A 1165 15.03 -1.37 60.06
C SER A 1165 16.42 -2.05 60.13
N ASN A 1166 16.49 -3.08 60.99
CA ASN A 1166 17.51 -4.12 61.02
C ASN A 1166 18.97 -3.67 60.75
N GLY A 1167 19.40 -2.58 61.40
CA GLY A 1167 20.78 -2.11 61.41
C GLY A 1167 21.31 -1.39 60.17
N LYS A 1168 20.51 -1.20 59.09
CA LYS A 1168 20.93 -0.37 57.95
C LYS A 1168 20.65 1.11 58.23
N HIS A 1169 19.39 1.52 58.24
CA HIS A 1169 18.99 2.88 58.60
C HIS A 1169 17.70 2.91 59.43
N PRO A 1170 17.65 3.58 60.59
CA PRO A 1170 16.40 3.84 61.29
C PRO A 1170 15.59 4.87 60.49
N ILE A 1171 14.26 4.79 60.55
CA ILE A 1171 13.35 5.63 59.76
C ILE A 1171 12.54 6.52 60.70
N GLY A 1172 12.59 7.83 60.46
CA GLY A 1172 11.74 8.82 61.11
C GLY A 1172 10.69 9.32 60.13
N ILE A 1173 9.44 9.42 60.57
CA ILE A 1173 8.31 9.90 59.78
C ILE A 1173 7.60 11.00 60.56
N ILE A 1174 7.29 12.10 59.87
CA ILE A 1174 6.48 13.21 60.35
C ILE A 1174 5.34 13.38 59.35
N THR A 1175 4.10 13.14 59.75
CA THR A 1175 2.95 13.18 58.83
C THR A 1175 1.75 13.93 59.40
N THR A 1176 0.91 14.47 58.53
CA THR A 1176 -0.41 14.99 58.92
C THR A 1176 -1.45 13.87 59.10
N ALA A 1177 -1.16 12.66 58.61
CA ALA A 1177 -2.10 11.53 58.58
C ALA A 1177 -2.40 10.93 59.96
N ASN A 1178 -3.65 10.52 60.16
CA ASN A 1178 -4.00 9.54 61.20
C ASN A 1178 -3.85 8.12 60.63
N LEU A 1179 -3.60 7.13 61.47
CA LEU A 1179 -3.68 5.72 61.07
C LEU A 1179 -5.15 5.27 61.03
N SER A 1180 -5.90 5.82 60.07
CA SER A 1180 -7.32 5.52 59.81
C SER A 1180 -7.63 5.43 58.31
N SER A 1181 -8.89 5.08 58.00
CA SER A 1181 -9.53 5.17 56.68
C SER A 1181 -9.44 6.58 56.08
N ASP A 1182 -9.58 7.62 56.91
CA ASP A 1182 -9.53 9.05 56.52
C ASP A 1182 -8.23 9.45 55.78
N MET A 1183 -7.15 8.68 55.95
CA MET A 1183 -5.85 8.90 55.30
C MET A 1183 -5.91 8.77 53.77
N PHE A 1184 -6.96 8.15 53.23
CA PHE A 1184 -7.20 8.01 51.79
C PHE A 1184 -8.05 9.17 51.23
N ASP A 1185 -8.93 9.76 52.06
CA ASP A 1185 -9.90 10.78 51.65
C ASP A 1185 -9.39 12.22 51.85
N ASN A 1186 -8.32 12.43 52.64
CA ASN A 1186 -7.75 13.75 52.92
C ASN A 1186 -6.51 14.07 52.06
N GLU A 1187 -6.20 15.36 51.93
CA GLU A 1187 -4.88 15.80 51.47
C GLU A 1187 -3.86 15.61 52.59
N GLU A 1188 -2.85 14.76 52.36
CA GLU A 1188 -1.90 14.35 53.37
C GLU A 1188 -0.46 14.71 52.99
N THR A 1189 0.31 15.13 54.00
CA THR A 1189 1.74 15.42 53.89
C THR A 1189 2.51 14.40 54.70
N LEU A 1190 3.54 13.81 54.10
CA LEU A 1190 4.49 12.93 54.78
C LEU A 1190 5.90 13.43 54.52
N ILE A 1191 6.65 13.62 55.60
CA ILE A 1191 8.09 13.83 55.58
C ILE A 1191 8.71 12.57 56.16
N TRP A 1192 9.64 11.96 55.47
CA TRP A 1192 10.44 10.87 56.04
C TRP A 1192 11.93 11.12 55.86
N PHE A 1193 12.73 10.58 56.77
CA PHE A 1193 14.17 10.76 56.82
C PHE A 1193 14.84 9.56 57.51
N ASN A 1194 16.12 9.35 57.22
CA ASN A 1194 16.88 8.18 57.69
C ASN A 1194 18.21 8.53 58.39
N GLU A 1195 18.42 9.82 58.69
CA GLU A 1195 19.58 10.31 59.44
C GLU A 1195 19.51 9.86 60.91
N ARG A 1196 20.50 9.07 61.34
CA ARG A 1196 20.49 8.39 62.65
C ARG A 1196 20.27 9.32 63.84
N ASP A 1197 20.93 10.48 63.86
CA ASP A 1197 20.81 11.43 64.97
C ASP A 1197 19.44 12.14 64.99
N ALA A 1198 18.87 12.42 63.81
CA ALA A 1198 17.52 12.97 63.69
C ALA A 1198 16.45 11.96 64.14
N VAL A 1199 16.55 10.70 63.73
CA VAL A 1199 15.60 9.65 64.14
C VAL A 1199 15.75 9.31 65.63
N LYS A 1200 16.99 9.31 66.16
CA LYS A 1200 17.23 9.18 67.59
C LYS A 1200 16.56 10.31 68.39
N LYS A 1201 16.71 11.56 67.95
CA LYS A 1201 16.06 12.71 68.59
C LYS A 1201 14.53 12.66 68.48
N LEU A 1202 14.00 12.18 67.37
CA LEU A 1202 12.56 11.93 67.20
C LEU A 1202 12.07 10.88 68.22
N ARG A 1203 12.81 9.78 68.38
CA ARG A 1203 12.53 8.73 69.37
C ARG A 1203 12.58 9.27 70.80
N GLU A 1204 13.57 10.09 71.15
CA GLU A 1204 13.67 10.75 72.48
C GLU A 1204 12.43 11.61 72.77
N ILE A 1205 11.91 12.36 71.78
CA ILE A 1205 10.67 13.14 71.92
C ILE A 1205 9.45 12.23 72.12
N ILE A 1206 9.30 11.17 71.32
CA ILE A 1206 8.18 10.22 71.46
C ILE A 1206 8.23 9.53 72.84
N GLN A 1207 9.42 9.13 73.30
CA GLN A 1207 9.61 8.54 74.62
C GLN A 1207 9.32 9.52 75.78
N GLU A 1208 9.63 10.80 75.64
CA GLU A 1208 9.27 11.81 76.64
C GLU A 1208 7.73 11.94 76.76
N ILE A 1209 7.00 11.92 75.64
CA ILE A 1209 5.52 11.95 75.61
C ILE A 1209 4.94 10.64 76.19
N LEU A 1210 5.48 9.47 75.82
CA LEU A 1210 5.12 8.17 76.40
C LEU A 1210 5.35 8.13 77.92
N SER A 1211 6.37 8.82 78.45
CA SER A 1211 6.68 8.85 79.88
C SER A 1211 5.74 9.73 80.71
N LYS A 1212 5.11 10.74 80.09
CA LYS A 1212 4.20 11.70 80.73
C LYS A 1212 2.73 11.29 80.65
N SER A 1213 2.40 10.41 79.71
CA SER A 1213 1.08 9.80 79.53
C SER A 1213 0.80 8.76 80.62
N ASN A 1214 0.07 9.16 81.67
CA ASN A 1214 -0.19 8.33 82.86
C ASN A 1214 -1.56 7.62 82.87
N ASP A 1215 -2.44 7.85 81.89
CA ASP A 1215 -3.73 7.18 81.81
C ASP A 1215 -3.58 5.83 81.09
N VAL A 1216 -3.15 4.82 81.85
CA VAL A 1216 -3.25 3.41 81.46
C VAL A 1216 -4.71 2.99 81.60
N ILE A 1217 -5.34 2.55 80.50
CA ILE A 1217 -6.63 1.85 80.61
C ILE A 1217 -6.37 0.48 81.22
N SER A 1218 -7.01 0.24 82.37
CA SER A 1218 -7.10 -1.05 83.07
C SER A 1218 -8.36 -1.80 82.70
#